data_AF-A0AAI9XTM5-F1
#
_entry.id   AF-A0AAI9XTM5-F1
#
_cell.length_a   1.000
_cell.length_b   1.000
_cell.length_c   1.000
_cell.angle_alpha   90.00
_cell.angle_beta   90.00
_cell.angle_gamma   90.00
#
_symmetry.space_group_name_H-M   'P 1'
#
loop_
_entity.id
_entity.type
_entity.pdbx_description
1 polymer ?
#
loop_
_entity_poly.entity_id
_entity_poly.type
_entity_poly.pdbx_seq_one_letter_code
_entity_poly.pdbx_strand_id
1 'polypeptide(L)'
;MMSSRPFTCTECTQTFTRNENLERHKRSRHGSDSRRPFKCENCKARFTRKDVCKRHAERCRGTFSRVLMVAGIQNGAEQPAPAFEDTALSPDDQDDSPFSTSQEGVIAGVGDDTIYPNGPPEAAEVPDADELLVTEIMTSGTETYVSTYFENFHPSFPLVHRQSLGNELPKLSKQIIVSIGMLYASRNVSEEETASLTRKSQTLWNHGHDELWRVVEADWREIRRTWVMQAWLLHIIYGAFTGNASDFDKSKKMLRWIVDAARDLGLLRQNVFQSTSRFRDSEEQTLHDHWISYVESESMKLSMYTLLFLDFHIFSPCNIRPLTTPTELDWELPLASSLWEADTSLAWAQRLGDEPRTVGLTRSHDTPGMTCPTTKSLNLAMQSLMTDTPSPQLLAALRASPMATLFVLTSLDSLVRDFTRCYYQLPPALADPNAYHILTQSQNRQVSAALRYVSEIITTQIAAADSSNWHILNFAERIALSVKLALCKPDDLLIGGIVENSVVAGLTTATHLTMGLQVGARRSLQNLLRYNSGDDGMLIFLDDLMDVLSNVTSIERQDPLREAPWATVATYKILLAIWRLLRWATGEMRRKSGTQPTVRTRFEASTIVFNSILEVLQRQEDIDGQTRRLSVRESTALGMASEASEVRFMETVLQFWKGRPVWAMGSFMTTVLEEVISAGGMAYE
;
A
#
# COMPACT_ATOMS: atom_id res chain seq x y z
N MET A 1 38.90 -7.95 -2.24
CA MET A 1 39.45 -7.93 -3.63
C MET A 1 38.44 -7.22 -4.52
N MET A 2 38.85 -6.23 -5.31
CA MET A 2 37.96 -5.56 -6.27
C MET A 2 37.76 -6.49 -7.49
N SER A 3 36.50 -6.74 -7.89
CA SER A 3 36.24 -7.49 -9.11
C SER A 3 36.42 -6.58 -10.32
N SER A 4 37.35 -6.92 -11.21
CA SER A 4 37.51 -6.25 -12.50
C SER A 4 36.21 -6.38 -13.31
N ARG A 5 35.69 -5.26 -13.80
CA ARG A 5 34.51 -5.20 -14.70
C ARG A 5 34.92 -4.67 -16.07
N PRO A 6 35.65 -5.44 -16.88
CA PRO A 6 36.26 -4.94 -18.12
C PRO A 6 35.26 -4.74 -19.27
N PHE A 7 34.01 -5.20 -19.13
CA PHE A 7 33.00 -5.13 -20.20
C PHE A 7 32.05 -3.95 -19.99
N THR A 8 32.39 -2.79 -20.55
CA THR A 8 31.59 -1.56 -20.50
C THR A 8 30.57 -1.51 -21.64
N CYS A 9 29.36 -1.00 -21.37
CA CYS A 9 28.40 -0.74 -22.43
C CYS A 9 28.81 0.50 -23.25
N THR A 10 28.64 0.41 -24.57
CA THR A 10 28.90 1.52 -25.51
C THR A 10 27.76 2.54 -25.56
N GLU A 11 26.61 2.20 -24.99
CA GLU A 11 25.37 2.98 -25.05
C GLU A 11 24.87 3.43 -23.67
N CYS A 12 25.51 2.98 -22.58
CA CYS A 12 25.32 3.53 -21.24
C CYS A 12 26.54 3.24 -20.34
N THR A 13 26.62 3.87 -19.17
CA THR A 13 27.78 3.79 -18.25
C THR A 13 27.90 2.48 -17.45
N GLN A 14 27.14 1.44 -17.76
CA GLN A 14 27.17 0.16 -17.03
C GLN A 14 28.39 -0.70 -17.37
N THR A 15 29.01 -1.28 -16.33
CA THR A 15 30.17 -2.18 -16.45
C THR A 15 29.85 -3.57 -15.90
N PHE A 16 30.30 -4.59 -16.62
CA PHE A 16 30.01 -6.00 -16.35
C PHE A 16 31.28 -6.82 -16.16
N THR A 17 31.19 -7.86 -15.33
CA THR A 17 32.28 -8.83 -15.07
C THR A 17 32.47 -9.86 -16.20
N ARG A 18 31.51 -9.99 -17.13
CA ARG A 18 31.54 -10.94 -18.26
C ARG A 18 30.86 -10.35 -19.49
N ASN A 19 31.37 -10.67 -20.68
CA ASN A 19 30.82 -10.18 -21.95
C ASN A 19 29.35 -10.59 -22.16
N GLU A 20 28.98 -11.82 -21.79
CA GLU A 20 27.60 -12.32 -21.86
C GLU A 20 26.60 -11.45 -21.08
N ASN A 21 27.04 -10.85 -19.96
CA ASN A 21 26.20 -9.96 -19.16
C ASN A 21 26.03 -8.60 -19.86
N LEU A 22 27.07 -8.11 -20.53
CA LEU A 22 27.03 -6.90 -21.37
C LEU A 22 26.13 -7.10 -22.59
N GLU A 23 26.30 -8.17 -23.34
CA GLU A 23 25.49 -8.49 -24.52
C GLU A 23 24.02 -8.74 -24.18
N ARG A 24 23.74 -9.33 -23.01
CA ARG A 24 22.38 -9.41 -22.47
C ARG A 24 21.83 -8.03 -22.13
N HIS A 25 22.63 -7.17 -21.47
CA HIS A 25 22.24 -5.81 -21.12
C HIS A 25 21.90 -4.99 -22.38
N LYS A 26 22.77 -4.98 -23.40
CA LYS A 26 22.51 -4.37 -24.72
C LYS A 26 21.18 -4.86 -25.29
N ARG A 27 21.01 -6.17 -25.45
CA ARG A 27 19.79 -6.75 -26.02
C ARG A 27 18.50 -6.43 -25.24
N SER A 28 18.58 -6.27 -23.90
CA SER A 28 17.41 -5.96 -23.06
C SER A 28 17.10 -4.47 -22.85
N ARG A 29 18.11 -3.59 -22.92
CA ARG A 29 17.96 -2.14 -22.65
C ARG A 29 18.01 -1.29 -23.91
N HIS A 30 18.72 -1.76 -24.93
CA HIS A 30 19.02 -1.05 -26.17
C HIS A 30 18.46 -1.77 -27.42
N GLY A 31 18.07 -3.05 -27.30
CA GLY A 31 17.45 -3.80 -28.39
C GLY A 31 16.06 -3.26 -28.77
N SER A 32 15.86 -2.99 -30.06
CA SER A 32 14.58 -2.53 -30.62
C SER A 32 13.49 -3.60 -30.50
N ASP A 33 13.82 -4.88 -30.71
CA ASP A 33 12.85 -5.98 -30.75
C ASP A 33 12.83 -6.79 -29.43
N SER A 34 12.28 -6.18 -28.37
CA SER A 34 12.23 -6.72 -27.00
C SER A 34 11.11 -7.77 -26.81
N ARG A 35 11.02 -8.78 -27.69
CA ARG A 35 10.01 -9.84 -27.55
C ARG A 35 10.20 -10.62 -26.25
N ARG A 36 9.10 -11.03 -25.61
CA ARG A 36 9.07 -11.95 -24.46
C ARG A 36 8.64 -13.35 -24.92
N PRO A 37 9.54 -14.17 -25.52
CA PRO A 37 9.15 -15.43 -26.16
C PRO A 37 8.88 -16.55 -25.16
N PHE A 38 9.43 -16.50 -23.94
CA PHE A 38 9.31 -17.58 -22.97
C PHE A 38 8.05 -17.40 -22.13
N LYS A 39 7.05 -18.26 -22.33
CA LYS A 39 5.76 -18.24 -21.62
C LYS A 39 5.74 -19.33 -20.54
N CYS A 40 5.24 -19.02 -19.35
CA CYS A 40 4.93 -20.01 -18.33
C CYS A 40 3.56 -20.64 -18.64
N GLU A 41 3.46 -21.97 -18.78
CA GLU A 41 2.16 -22.58 -19.08
C GLU A 41 1.16 -22.52 -17.91
N ASN A 42 1.64 -22.50 -16.65
CA ASN A 42 0.77 -22.50 -15.47
C ASN A 42 0.04 -21.17 -15.23
N CYS A 43 0.59 -20.04 -15.67
CA CYS A 43 0.02 -18.70 -15.43
C CYS A 43 0.06 -17.76 -16.66
N LYS A 44 0.53 -18.25 -17.81
CA LYS A 44 0.69 -17.52 -19.08
C LYS A 44 1.65 -16.30 -19.05
N ALA A 45 2.29 -15.99 -17.92
CA ALA A 45 3.28 -14.91 -17.80
C ALA A 45 4.45 -15.07 -18.79
N ARG A 46 4.88 -13.97 -19.40
CA ARG A 46 5.91 -13.94 -20.45
C ARG A 46 7.20 -13.29 -19.97
N PHE A 47 8.32 -13.93 -20.29
CA PHE A 47 9.67 -13.55 -19.88
C PHE A 47 10.58 -13.34 -21.09
N THR A 48 11.53 -12.41 -20.96
CA THR A 48 12.63 -12.20 -21.91
C THR A 48 13.67 -13.33 -21.89
N ARG A 49 13.64 -14.21 -20.88
CA ARG A 49 14.67 -15.23 -20.62
C ARG A 49 14.10 -16.58 -20.18
N LYS A 50 14.63 -17.67 -20.77
CA LYS A 50 14.26 -19.06 -20.45
C LYS A 50 14.54 -19.44 -18.99
N ASP A 51 15.66 -19.00 -18.43
CA ASP A 51 16.05 -19.32 -17.04
C ASP A 51 15.19 -18.60 -15.98
N VAL A 52 14.65 -17.43 -16.32
CA VAL A 52 13.70 -16.69 -15.48
C VAL A 52 12.33 -17.37 -15.55
N CYS A 53 11.88 -17.71 -16.77
CA CYS A 53 10.66 -18.49 -16.98
C CYS A 53 10.69 -19.84 -16.25
N LYS A 54 11.84 -20.55 -16.26
CA LYS A 54 11.99 -21.85 -15.58
C LYS A 54 11.89 -21.71 -14.06
N ARG A 55 12.67 -20.81 -13.45
CA ARG A 55 12.60 -20.52 -12.00
C ARG A 55 11.23 -20.01 -11.56
N HIS A 56 10.54 -19.29 -12.43
CA HIS A 56 9.16 -18.90 -12.20
C HIS A 56 8.22 -20.10 -12.22
N ALA A 57 8.29 -20.96 -13.25
CA ALA A 57 7.45 -22.15 -13.37
C ALA A 57 7.64 -23.12 -12.19
N GLU A 58 8.89 -23.33 -11.75
CA GLU A 58 9.25 -24.14 -10.56
C GLU A 58 8.60 -23.63 -9.26
N ARG A 59 8.16 -22.37 -9.19
CA ARG A 59 7.52 -21.75 -8.01
C ARG A 59 6.07 -21.29 -8.27
N CYS A 60 5.52 -21.55 -9.46
CA CYS A 60 4.23 -21.03 -9.89
C CYS A 60 3.08 -21.87 -9.33
N ARG A 61 2.34 -21.32 -8.35
CA ARG A 61 1.15 -21.94 -7.74
C ARG A 61 -0.17 -21.63 -8.47
N GLY A 62 -0.11 -21.19 -9.72
CA GLY A 62 -1.31 -20.91 -10.51
C GLY A 62 -2.00 -22.19 -10.98
N THR A 63 -3.18 -22.49 -10.44
CA THR A 63 -4.08 -23.53 -10.93
C THR A 63 -5.13 -22.95 -11.88
N PHE A 64 -4.87 -23.00 -13.18
CA PHE A 64 -5.94 -23.28 -14.14
C PHE A 64 -6.01 -24.80 -14.28
N SER A 65 -7.02 -25.42 -13.67
CA SER A 65 -7.02 -26.87 -13.51
C SER A 65 -7.29 -27.60 -14.83
N ARG A 66 -6.45 -28.58 -15.15
CA ARG A 66 -6.81 -29.67 -16.08
C ARG A 66 -7.85 -30.55 -15.38
N VAL A 67 -9.13 -30.31 -15.63
CA VAL A 67 -10.19 -31.28 -15.33
C VAL A 67 -10.79 -31.80 -16.63
N LEU A 68 -10.04 -32.69 -17.25
CA LEU A 68 -10.56 -33.87 -17.93
C LEU A 68 -9.39 -34.84 -18.16
N MET A 69 -9.61 -36.11 -17.78
CA MET A 69 -8.74 -37.31 -17.82
C MET A 69 -8.16 -37.80 -16.49
N VAL A 70 -9.00 -38.58 -15.79
CA VAL A 70 -8.67 -39.71 -14.89
C VAL A 70 -9.77 -40.76 -15.18
N ALA A 71 -9.57 -42.07 -15.24
CA ALA A 71 -8.38 -42.92 -15.06
C ALA A 71 -7.98 -43.56 -16.41
N GLY A 72 -6.73 -43.99 -16.68
CA GLY A 72 -5.99 -45.05 -15.99
C GLY A 72 -6.16 -46.35 -16.78
N ILE A 73 -5.12 -46.89 -17.42
CA ILE A 73 -4.23 -47.93 -16.85
C ILE A 73 -2.81 -47.82 -17.43
N GLN A 74 -1.84 -48.40 -16.72
CA GLN A 74 -0.40 -48.32 -16.97
C GLN A 74 0.11 -49.36 -17.99
N ASN A 75 1.27 -49.01 -18.56
CA ASN A 75 2.33 -49.83 -19.19
C ASN A 75 2.23 -49.98 -20.72
N GLY A 76 3.34 -49.96 -21.48
CA GLY A 76 4.77 -49.80 -21.14
C GLY A 76 5.57 -49.31 -22.36
N ALA A 77 6.88 -49.09 -22.21
CA ALA A 77 7.71 -48.46 -23.24
C ALA A 77 8.29 -49.45 -24.26
N GLU A 78 8.60 -48.96 -25.47
CA GLU A 78 9.63 -49.56 -26.35
C GLU A 78 10.72 -48.55 -26.71
N GLN A 79 11.93 -48.84 -26.24
CA GLN A 79 13.16 -48.72 -27.02
C GLN A 79 13.77 -50.13 -27.12
N PRO A 80 14.61 -50.42 -28.13
CA PRO A 80 14.80 -51.78 -28.63
C PRO A 80 15.60 -52.69 -27.70
N ALA A 81 15.26 -53.97 -27.73
CA ALA A 81 16.06 -55.05 -27.13
C ALA A 81 16.93 -55.76 -28.19
N PRO A 82 18.07 -56.35 -27.79
CA PRO A 82 18.71 -57.43 -28.53
C PRO A 82 18.31 -58.81 -27.99
N ALA A 83 18.35 -59.81 -28.88
CA ALA A 83 18.70 -61.21 -28.62
C ALA A 83 17.69 -62.19 -27.92
N PHE A 84 17.13 -63.07 -28.77
CA PHE A 84 16.96 -64.54 -28.64
C PHE A 84 15.72 -65.21 -27.96
N GLU A 85 15.18 -66.16 -28.75
CA GLU A 85 14.55 -67.46 -28.44
C GLU A 85 13.10 -67.61 -27.87
N ASP A 86 12.20 -67.94 -28.82
CA ASP A 86 11.42 -69.19 -28.93
C ASP A 86 9.99 -69.40 -28.37
N THR A 87 9.17 -69.95 -29.29
CA THR A 87 7.97 -70.81 -29.17
C THR A 87 6.57 -70.28 -28.76
N ALA A 88 5.69 -70.28 -29.79
CA ALA A 88 4.45 -71.09 -29.90
C ALA A 88 3.05 -70.59 -29.42
N LEU A 89 2.16 -70.48 -30.43
CA LEU A 89 0.75 -71.00 -30.52
C LEU A 89 -0.40 -70.45 -29.63
N SER A 90 -1.33 -69.70 -30.25
CA SER A 90 -2.72 -70.10 -30.66
C SER A 90 -3.57 -71.11 -29.83
N PRO A 91 -4.92 -71.20 -30.01
CA PRO A 91 -5.96 -70.24 -30.46
C PRO A 91 -7.33 -70.37 -29.68
N ASP A 92 -8.46 -70.01 -30.33
CA ASP A 92 -9.86 -70.46 -30.09
C ASP A 92 -10.62 -69.91 -28.84
N ASP A 93 -11.97 -69.76 -28.80
CA ASP A 93 -13.03 -70.02 -29.80
C ASP A 93 -14.35 -69.21 -29.53
N GLN A 94 -15.25 -69.24 -30.52
CA GLN A 94 -16.74 -69.15 -30.53
C GLN A 94 -17.56 -68.43 -29.41
N ASP A 95 -18.55 -67.55 -29.66
CA ASP A 95 -19.75 -67.51 -30.55
C ASP A 95 -21.04 -67.70 -29.70
N ASP A 96 -21.96 -66.72 -29.71
CA ASP A 96 -23.42 -66.94 -29.84
C ASP A 96 -24.24 -65.63 -29.81
N SER A 97 -25.31 -65.61 -30.61
CA SER A 97 -26.32 -64.54 -30.70
C SER A 97 -27.61 -64.93 -29.92
N PRO A 98 -28.77 -64.21 -29.87
CA PRO A 98 -29.54 -63.75 -31.05
C PRO A 98 -30.42 -62.47 -30.88
N PHE A 99 -31.20 -62.17 -31.94
CA PHE A 99 -32.29 -61.17 -32.10
C PHE A 99 -31.91 -59.67 -32.12
N SER A 100 -32.51 -58.82 -32.97
CA SER A 100 -33.15 -58.98 -34.31
C SER A 100 -33.61 -57.59 -34.80
N THR A 101 -33.35 -57.23 -36.07
CA THR A 101 -34.13 -56.28 -36.94
C THR A 101 -34.50 -54.86 -36.41
N SER A 102 -34.58 -53.79 -37.22
CA SER A 102 -34.66 -53.66 -38.69
C SER A 102 -34.49 -52.18 -39.14
N GLN A 103 -33.80 -51.96 -40.28
CA GLN A 103 -34.04 -50.91 -41.31
C GLN A 103 -33.84 -49.40 -40.92
N GLU A 104 -33.48 -48.43 -41.78
CA GLU A 104 -32.89 -48.27 -43.14
C GLU A 104 -32.51 -46.76 -43.32
N GLY A 105 -31.68 -46.23 -44.23
CA GLY A 105 -30.65 -46.76 -45.15
C GLY A 105 -29.28 -46.12 -44.84
N VAL A 106 -28.29 -45.81 -45.73
CA VAL A 106 -28.12 -45.80 -47.21
C VAL A 106 -28.94 -44.71 -47.92
N ILE A 107 -28.37 -43.73 -48.65
CA ILE A 107 -27.42 -43.81 -49.78
C ILE A 107 -26.34 -42.70 -49.75
N ALA A 108 -25.18 -42.96 -50.36
CA ALA A 108 -24.11 -41.99 -50.62
C ALA A 108 -24.23 -41.31 -52.00
N GLY A 109 -23.53 -40.18 -52.20
CA GLY A 109 -22.98 -39.84 -53.52
C GLY A 109 -23.03 -38.38 -53.96
N VAL A 110 -21.82 -37.87 -54.28
CA VAL A 110 -21.52 -36.84 -55.30
C VAL A 110 -22.04 -35.42 -55.05
N GLY A 111 -21.16 -34.42 -55.25
CA GLY A 111 -21.48 -33.00 -55.05
C GLY A 111 -21.86 -32.27 -56.33
N ASP A 112 -22.25 -31.00 -56.19
CA ASP A 112 -22.35 -30.02 -57.27
C ASP A 112 -22.15 -28.60 -56.73
N ASP A 113 -21.65 -27.69 -57.57
CA ASP A 113 -21.42 -26.28 -57.24
C ASP A 113 -22.75 -25.49 -57.30
N THR A 114 -23.22 -24.97 -56.16
CA THR A 114 -24.30 -23.97 -56.16
C THR A 114 -24.05 -22.83 -55.18
N ILE A 115 -23.88 -21.63 -55.74
CA ILE A 115 -23.91 -20.36 -55.03
C ILE A 115 -25.35 -20.07 -54.62
N TYR A 116 -25.62 -19.89 -53.33
CA TYR A 116 -26.83 -19.23 -52.83
C TYR A 116 -26.46 -18.04 -51.93
N PRO A 117 -27.15 -16.89 -52.06
CA PRO A 117 -26.80 -15.66 -51.34
C PRO A 117 -27.46 -15.57 -49.96
N ASN A 118 -26.89 -14.70 -49.12
CA ASN A 118 -27.44 -14.20 -47.85
C ASN A 118 -27.63 -15.26 -46.74
N GLY A 119 -26.59 -15.43 -45.92
CA GLY A 119 -26.80 -15.79 -44.52
C GLY A 119 -27.56 -14.68 -43.77
N PRO A 120 -28.11 -14.96 -42.58
CA PRO A 120 -28.77 -13.94 -41.77
C PRO A 120 -27.79 -12.79 -41.45
N PRO A 121 -28.29 -11.54 -41.27
CA PRO A 121 -27.42 -10.44 -40.90
C PRO A 121 -26.66 -10.78 -39.62
N GLU A 122 -25.39 -10.34 -39.56
CA GLU A 122 -24.62 -10.38 -38.32
C GLU A 122 -25.48 -9.85 -37.18
N ALA A 123 -25.63 -10.63 -36.12
CA ALA A 123 -26.25 -10.14 -34.90
C ALA A 123 -25.36 -9.01 -34.40
N ALA A 124 -25.81 -7.77 -34.61
CA ALA A 124 -25.11 -6.59 -34.11
C ALA A 124 -24.85 -6.81 -32.63
N GLU A 125 -23.57 -6.89 -32.24
CA GLU A 125 -23.19 -7.12 -30.85
C GLU A 125 -23.87 -6.05 -30.00
N VAL A 126 -24.80 -6.47 -29.14
CA VAL A 126 -25.47 -5.56 -28.22
C VAL A 126 -24.36 -5.00 -27.33
N PRO A 127 -24.12 -3.68 -27.34
CA PRO A 127 -23.01 -3.11 -26.58
C PRO A 127 -23.16 -3.46 -25.11
N ASP A 128 -22.05 -3.83 -24.48
CA ASP A 128 -22.03 -4.28 -23.08
C ASP A 128 -22.70 -3.23 -22.18
N ALA A 129 -23.54 -3.67 -21.26
CA ALA A 129 -24.27 -2.78 -20.36
C ALA A 129 -23.29 -1.94 -19.51
N ASP A 130 -22.13 -2.51 -19.17
CA ASP A 130 -21.06 -1.78 -18.48
C ASP A 130 -20.35 -0.76 -19.39
N GLU A 131 -20.23 -1.02 -20.70
CA GLU A 131 -19.62 -0.07 -21.67
C GLU A 131 -20.56 1.11 -21.98
N LEU A 132 -21.87 0.85 -22.09
CA LEU A 132 -22.90 1.89 -22.14
C LEU A 132 -22.87 2.76 -20.88
N LEU A 133 -22.79 2.15 -19.69
CA LEU A 133 -22.74 2.88 -18.42
C LEU A 133 -21.45 3.70 -18.28
N VAL A 134 -20.29 3.18 -18.69
CA VAL A 134 -19.04 3.93 -18.74
C VAL A 134 -19.15 5.12 -19.69
N THR A 135 -19.83 4.97 -20.83
CA THR A 135 -20.07 6.06 -21.77
C THR A 135 -21.01 7.13 -21.20
N GLU A 136 -22.10 6.75 -20.53
CA GLU A 136 -23.00 7.65 -19.81
C GLU A 136 -22.26 8.48 -18.74
N ILE A 137 -21.44 7.82 -17.91
CA ILE A 137 -20.66 8.47 -16.85
C ILE A 137 -19.62 9.41 -17.45
N MET A 138 -18.92 9.02 -18.51
CA MET A 138 -17.85 9.84 -19.09
C MET A 138 -18.35 11.01 -19.93
N THR A 139 -19.62 10.98 -20.39
CA THR A 139 -20.26 12.06 -21.16
C THR A 139 -20.99 13.08 -20.28
N SER A 140 -21.31 12.75 -19.02
CA SER A 140 -22.13 13.60 -18.15
C SER A 140 -21.55 13.74 -16.72
N GLY A 141 -21.56 14.96 -16.18
CA GLY A 141 -21.20 15.21 -14.77
C GLY A 141 -19.73 15.02 -14.36
N THR A 142 -18.83 14.60 -15.26
CA THR A 142 -17.43 14.29 -14.90
C THR A 142 -16.68 15.43 -14.20
N GLU A 143 -16.87 16.68 -14.62
CA GLU A 143 -16.16 17.83 -14.03
C GLU A 143 -16.45 18.02 -12.54
N THR A 144 -17.69 17.73 -12.09
CA THR A 144 -18.06 17.77 -10.67
C THR A 144 -17.26 16.76 -9.86
N TYR A 145 -17.10 15.54 -10.37
CA TYR A 145 -16.31 14.49 -9.69
C TYR A 145 -14.81 14.79 -9.74
N VAL A 146 -14.30 15.39 -10.83
CA VAL A 146 -12.92 15.88 -10.91
C VAL A 146 -12.66 16.97 -9.86
N SER A 147 -13.56 17.96 -9.70
CA SER A 147 -13.45 18.97 -8.63
C SER A 147 -13.46 18.32 -7.25
N THR A 148 -14.39 17.39 -7.02
CA THR A 148 -14.51 16.65 -5.76
C THR A 148 -13.24 15.85 -5.41
N TYR A 149 -12.58 15.24 -6.39
CA TYR A 149 -11.26 14.61 -6.20
C TYR A 149 -10.19 15.63 -5.76
N PHE A 150 -10.10 16.77 -6.46
CA PHE A 150 -9.12 17.81 -6.17
C PHE A 150 -9.36 18.54 -4.86
N GLU A 151 -10.60 18.61 -4.39
CA GLU A 151 -10.98 19.24 -3.13
C GLU A 151 -10.80 18.33 -1.91
N ASN A 152 -10.92 17.01 -2.05
CA ASN A 152 -11.05 16.12 -0.90
C ASN A 152 -9.99 15.00 -0.82
N PHE A 153 -9.57 14.42 -1.96
CA PHE A 153 -8.51 13.40 -1.97
C PHE A 153 -7.12 14.01 -2.19
N HIS A 154 -6.99 14.86 -3.22
CA HIS A 154 -5.71 15.44 -3.64
C HIS A 154 -4.93 16.18 -2.52
N PRO A 155 -5.55 16.92 -1.58
CA PRO A 155 -4.82 17.58 -0.49
C PRO A 155 -4.13 16.60 0.47
N SER A 156 -4.61 15.35 0.55
CA SER A 156 -3.97 14.30 1.33
C SER A 156 -2.81 13.62 0.59
N PHE A 157 -2.78 13.69 -0.75
CA PHE A 157 -1.78 13.02 -1.58
C PHE A 157 -1.66 13.67 -2.98
N PRO A 158 -0.86 14.75 -3.13
CA PRO A 158 -0.84 15.59 -4.32
C PRO A 158 0.01 14.99 -5.47
N LEU A 159 -0.29 13.75 -5.87
CA LEU A 159 0.42 12.99 -6.91
C LEU A 159 0.34 13.62 -8.31
N VAL A 160 -0.76 14.31 -8.61
CA VAL A 160 -1.03 14.92 -9.92
C VAL A 160 -0.96 16.44 -9.80
N HIS A 161 -0.18 17.09 -10.65
CA HIS A 161 -0.06 18.55 -10.67
C HIS A 161 -1.32 19.18 -11.28
N ARG A 162 -2.13 19.89 -10.48
CA ARG A 162 -3.47 20.34 -10.88
C ARG A 162 -3.44 21.26 -12.11
N GLN A 163 -2.50 22.20 -12.16
CA GLN A 163 -2.50 23.30 -13.12
C GLN A 163 -1.94 22.92 -14.51
N SER A 164 -1.21 21.80 -14.63
CA SER A 164 -0.71 21.31 -15.92
C SER A 164 -1.67 20.35 -16.64
N LEU A 165 -2.85 20.07 -16.08
CA LEU A 165 -3.80 19.13 -16.69
C LEU A 165 -4.63 19.79 -17.81
N GLY A 166 -4.78 21.12 -17.78
CA GLY A 166 -5.52 21.88 -18.78
C GLY A 166 -6.93 21.33 -19.02
N ASN A 167 -7.35 21.30 -20.29
CA ASN A 167 -8.65 20.76 -20.71
C ASN A 167 -8.57 19.30 -21.22
N GLU A 168 -7.39 18.71 -21.35
CA GLU A 168 -7.17 17.41 -22.03
C GLU A 168 -6.49 16.38 -21.14
N LEU A 169 -7.08 16.10 -19.98
CA LEU A 169 -6.70 14.97 -19.14
C LEU A 169 -6.90 13.65 -19.91
N PRO A 170 -5.87 12.78 -20.06
CA PRO A 170 -6.00 11.52 -20.78
C PRO A 170 -7.16 10.66 -20.25
N LYS A 171 -7.94 10.05 -21.15
CA LYS A 171 -9.18 9.28 -20.83
C LYS A 171 -9.02 8.40 -19.59
N LEU A 172 -7.97 7.58 -19.55
CA LEU A 172 -7.69 6.64 -18.45
C LEU A 172 -7.33 7.33 -17.12
N SER A 173 -6.64 8.48 -17.17
CA SER A 173 -6.39 9.32 -15.99
C SER A 173 -7.67 9.99 -15.50
N LYS A 174 -8.55 10.43 -16.43
CA LYS A 174 -9.86 10.99 -16.08
C LYS A 174 -10.78 9.94 -15.46
N GLN A 175 -10.81 8.72 -15.98
CA GLN A 175 -11.61 7.62 -15.41
C GLN A 175 -11.28 7.37 -13.93
N ILE A 176 -10.01 7.18 -13.58
CA ILE A 176 -9.62 6.91 -12.17
C ILE A 176 -9.85 8.12 -11.24
N ILE A 177 -9.60 9.34 -11.72
CA ILE A 177 -9.88 10.57 -10.97
C ILE A 177 -11.39 10.72 -10.73
N VAL A 178 -12.23 10.44 -11.72
CA VAL A 178 -13.70 10.41 -11.58
C VAL A 178 -14.14 9.30 -10.62
N SER A 179 -13.63 8.07 -10.73
CA SER A 179 -13.96 6.98 -9.78
C SER A 179 -13.69 7.39 -8.32
N ILE A 180 -12.50 7.92 -8.01
CA ILE A 180 -12.20 8.40 -6.65
C ILE A 180 -13.11 9.60 -6.29
N GLY A 181 -13.31 10.55 -7.22
CA GLY A 181 -14.21 11.69 -7.02
C GLY A 181 -15.65 11.31 -6.70
N MET A 182 -16.18 10.23 -7.27
CA MET A 182 -17.51 9.71 -6.98
C MET A 182 -17.64 9.15 -5.55
N LEU A 183 -16.59 8.55 -4.99
CA LEU A 183 -16.57 8.11 -3.59
C LEU A 183 -16.68 9.29 -2.62
N TYR A 184 -15.96 10.39 -2.89
CA TYR A 184 -16.05 11.61 -2.07
C TYR A 184 -17.34 12.40 -2.34
N ALA A 185 -17.99 12.21 -3.49
CA ALA A 185 -19.27 12.86 -3.81
C ALA A 185 -20.46 12.21 -3.09
N SER A 186 -20.39 10.91 -2.75
CA SER A 186 -21.47 10.23 -2.02
C SER A 186 -21.63 10.65 -0.55
N ARG A 187 -20.85 11.63 -0.07
CA ARG A 187 -20.89 12.11 1.32
C ARG A 187 -22.17 12.83 1.74
N ASN A 188 -22.88 13.46 0.78
CA ASN A 188 -23.99 14.40 1.04
C ASN A 188 -25.32 13.96 0.38
N VAL A 189 -25.44 12.68 0.01
CA VAL A 189 -26.58 12.14 -0.75
C VAL A 189 -27.26 11.02 0.04
N SER A 190 -28.43 10.58 -0.42
CA SER A 190 -29.16 9.48 0.23
C SER A 190 -28.38 8.15 0.20
N GLU A 191 -28.78 7.17 1.02
CA GLU A 191 -28.16 5.83 1.01
C GLU A 191 -28.30 5.14 -0.36
N GLU A 192 -29.43 5.34 -1.05
CA GLU A 192 -29.69 4.80 -2.39
C GLU A 192 -28.77 5.44 -3.45
N GLU A 193 -28.61 6.76 -3.42
CA GLU A 193 -27.67 7.48 -4.28
C GLU A 193 -26.21 7.11 -3.97
N THR A 194 -25.88 6.87 -2.69
CA THR A 194 -24.56 6.41 -2.24
C THR A 194 -24.22 5.04 -2.81
N ALA A 195 -25.15 4.09 -2.74
CA ALA A 195 -25.00 2.76 -3.33
C ALA A 195 -24.86 2.84 -4.86
N SER A 196 -25.65 3.72 -5.51
CA SER A 196 -25.59 3.97 -6.96
C SER A 196 -24.24 4.55 -7.39
N LEU A 197 -23.74 5.61 -6.73
CA LEU A 197 -22.45 6.22 -7.00
C LEU A 197 -21.28 5.24 -6.77
N THR A 198 -21.34 4.46 -5.69
CA THR A 198 -20.33 3.43 -5.39
C THR A 198 -20.28 2.38 -6.48
N ARG A 199 -21.45 1.89 -6.96
CA ARG A 199 -21.54 0.95 -8.07
C ARG A 199 -20.98 1.54 -9.38
N LYS A 200 -21.40 2.76 -9.75
CA LYS A 200 -20.91 3.46 -10.94
C LYS A 200 -19.39 3.67 -10.89
N SER A 201 -18.85 4.07 -9.74
CA SER A 201 -17.41 4.23 -9.50
C SER A 201 -16.63 2.93 -9.69
N GLN A 202 -17.16 1.81 -9.17
CA GLN A 202 -16.57 0.48 -9.28
C GLN A 202 -16.57 -0.05 -10.72
N THR A 203 -17.66 0.11 -11.48
CA THR A 203 -17.70 -0.27 -12.91
C THR A 203 -16.67 0.55 -13.69
N LEU A 204 -16.61 1.88 -13.47
CA LEU A 204 -15.65 2.76 -14.13
C LEU A 204 -14.19 2.38 -13.80
N TRP A 205 -13.91 2.01 -12.55
CA TRP A 205 -12.58 1.54 -12.11
C TRP A 205 -12.20 0.21 -12.76
N ASN A 206 -13.12 -0.76 -12.82
CA ASN A 206 -12.86 -2.05 -13.46
C ASN A 206 -12.54 -1.87 -14.95
N HIS A 207 -13.32 -1.04 -15.67
CA HIS A 207 -13.07 -0.73 -17.07
C HIS A 207 -11.72 -0.03 -17.25
N GLY A 208 -11.43 1.02 -16.46
CA GLY A 208 -10.18 1.76 -16.51
C GLY A 208 -8.95 0.91 -16.21
N HIS A 209 -9.05 0.00 -15.23
CA HIS A 209 -8.04 -1.00 -14.92
C HIS A 209 -7.74 -1.88 -16.15
N ASP A 210 -8.77 -2.45 -16.77
CA ASP A 210 -8.60 -3.40 -17.87
C ASP A 210 -8.13 -2.71 -19.17
N GLU A 211 -8.54 -1.47 -19.43
CA GLU A 211 -8.05 -0.67 -20.57
C GLU A 211 -6.59 -0.21 -20.35
N LEU A 212 -6.25 0.24 -19.15
CA LEU A 212 -4.87 0.59 -18.77
C LEU A 212 -3.93 -0.61 -18.82
N TRP A 213 -4.38 -1.78 -18.36
CA TRP A 213 -3.62 -3.03 -18.45
C TRP A 213 -3.37 -3.42 -19.91
N ARG A 214 -4.38 -3.30 -20.79
CA ARG A 214 -4.23 -3.54 -22.24
C ARG A 214 -3.18 -2.63 -22.89
N VAL A 215 -3.18 -1.33 -22.59
CA VAL A 215 -2.17 -0.37 -23.10
C VAL A 215 -0.76 -0.82 -22.72
N VAL A 216 -0.56 -1.19 -21.46
CA VAL A 216 0.75 -1.53 -20.90
C VAL A 216 1.18 -2.97 -21.23
N GLU A 217 0.25 -3.87 -21.57
CA GLU A 217 0.56 -5.18 -22.16
C GLU A 217 0.98 -5.06 -23.63
N ALA A 218 0.39 -4.11 -24.38
CA ALA A 218 0.78 -3.82 -25.77
C ALA A 218 2.18 -3.19 -25.87
N ASP A 219 2.46 -2.12 -25.10
CA ASP A 219 3.83 -1.65 -24.87
C ASP A 219 4.07 -1.26 -23.40
N TRP A 220 4.78 -2.13 -22.69
CA TRP A 220 5.21 -1.92 -21.31
C TRP A 220 6.13 -0.71 -21.10
N ARG A 221 6.68 -0.12 -22.18
CA ARG A 221 7.47 1.12 -22.12
C ARG A 221 6.58 2.36 -21.91
N GLU A 222 5.27 2.28 -22.16
CA GLU A 222 4.31 3.35 -21.92
C GLU A 222 4.29 3.85 -20.47
N ILE A 223 4.68 3.00 -19.51
CA ILE A 223 4.86 3.37 -18.11
C ILE A 223 5.95 4.45 -17.88
N ARG A 224 6.77 4.78 -18.90
CA ARG A 224 7.65 5.97 -18.89
C ARG A 224 6.87 7.28 -18.94
N ARG A 225 5.65 7.28 -19.50
CA ARG A 225 4.80 8.47 -19.54
C ARG A 225 4.23 8.71 -18.15
N THR A 226 4.46 9.92 -17.64
CA THR A 226 4.06 10.35 -16.30
C THR A 226 2.58 10.09 -15.99
N TRP A 227 1.67 10.36 -16.93
CA TRP A 227 0.24 10.12 -16.72
C TRP A 227 -0.13 8.63 -16.60
N VAL A 228 0.57 7.73 -17.30
CA VAL A 228 0.36 6.26 -17.22
C VAL A 228 0.80 5.78 -15.85
N MET A 229 1.97 6.23 -15.39
CA MET A 229 2.50 5.96 -14.05
C MET A 229 1.54 6.44 -12.97
N GLN A 230 1.11 7.71 -13.01
CA GLN A 230 0.18 8.29 -12.03
C GLN A 230 -1.18 7.57 -12.03
N ALA A 231 -1.76 7.30 -13.21
CA ALA A 231 -3.01 6.55 -13.32
C ALA A 231 -2.89 5.13 -12.73
N TRP A 232 -1.79 4.43 -12.99
CA TRP A 232 -1.53 3.09 -12.44
C TRP A 232 -1.44 3.09 -10.91
N LEU A 233 -0.76 4.09 -10.33
CA LEU A 233 -0.64 4.26 -8.89
C LEU A 233 -2.00 4.59 -8.24
N LEU A 234 -2.83 5.43 -8.87
CA LEU A 234 -4.18 5.72 -8.39
C LEU A 234 -5.11 4.49 -8.45
N HIS A 235 -4.99 3.63 -9.48
CA HIS A 235 -5.75 2.38 -9.55
C HIS A 235 -5.35 1.40 -8.41
N ILE A 236 -4.05 1.34 -8.06
CA ILE A 236 -3.57 0.54 -6.91
C ILE A 236 -4.20 1.04 -5.61
N ILE A 237 -4.22 2.37 -5.39
CA ILE A 237 -4.86 2.99 -4.21
C ILE A 237 -6.34 2.59 -4.14
N TYR A 238 -7.09 2.83 -5.22
CA TYR A 238 -8.53 2.57 -5.24
C TYR A 238 -8.84 1.12 -4.87
N GLY A 239 -8.32 0.15 -5.63
CA GLY A 239 -8.64 -1.28 -5.43
C GLY A 239 -8.12 -1.87 -4.12
N ALA A 240 -7.20 -1.19 -3.42
CA ALA A 240 -6.73 -1.66 -2.12
C ALA A 240 -7.67 -1.31 -0.96
N PHE A 241 -8.43 -0.21 -1.08
CA PHE A 241 -9.27 0.33 0.00
C PHE A 241 -10.78 0.15 -0.24
N THR A 242 -11.21 -0.49 -1.34
CA THR A 242 -12.62 -0.92 -1.54
C THR A 242 -13.04 -2.11 -0.66
N GLY A 243 -12.13 -2.70 0.12
CA GLY A 243 -12.40 -3.81 1.03
C GLY A 243 -12.57 -5.19 0.36
N ASN A 244 -12.82 -5.22 -0.95
CA ASN A 244 -12.96 -6.44 -1.74
C ASN A 244 -11.61 -7.16 -1.97
N ALA A 245 -11.52 -8.44 -1.59
CA ALA A 245 -10.32 -9.25 -1.77
C ALA A 245 -9.92 -9.45 -3.25
N SER A 246 -10.88 -9.41 -4.18
CA SER A 246 -10.61 -9.47 -5.63
C SER A 246 -9.86 -8.23 -6.11
N ASP A 247 -10.34 -7.05 -5.71
CA ASP A 247 -9.76 -5.76 -6.12
C ASP A 247 -8.40 -5.54 -5.45
N PHE A 248 -8.25 -5.98 -4.21
CA PHE A 248 -6.96 -5.99 -3.52
C PHE A 248 -5.95 -6.92 -4.22
N ASP A 249 -6.38 -8.07 -4.75
CA ASP A 249 -5.51 -8.95 -5.54
C ASP A 249 -5.14 -8.34 -6.90
N LYS A 250 -6.06 -7.62 -7.57
CA LYS A 250 -5.75 -6.77 -8.74
C LYS A 250 -4.69 -5.72 -8.38
N SER A 251 -4.90 -4.92 -7.32
CA SER A 251 -3.94 -3.89 -6.86
C SER A 251 -2.57 -4.48 -6.51
N LYS A 252 -2.53 -5.65 -5.86
CA LYS A 252 -1.28 -6.37 -5.55
C LYS A 252 -0.56 -6.86 -6.81
N LYS A 253 -1.28 -7.32 -7.84
CA LYS A 253 -0.73 -7.69 -9.16
C LYS A 253 -0.19 -6.46 -9.89
N MET A 254 -0.95 -5.36 -9.90
CA MET A 254 -0.54 -4.07 -10.47
C MET A 254 0.74 -3.54 -9.81
N LEU A 255 0.82 -3.56 -8.48
CA LEU A 255 2.02 -3.20 -7.74
C LEU A 255 3.21 -4.10 -8.10
N ARG A 256 3.00 -5.42 -8.10
CA ARG A 256 4.05 -6.38 -8.45
C ARG A 256 4.61 -6.14 -9.85
N TRP A 257 3.74 -5.81 -10.80
CA TRP A 257 4.08 -5.53 -12.19
C TRP A 257 4.85 -4.21 -12.33
N ILE A 258 4.36 -3.11 -11.77
CA ILE A 258 4.98 -1.78 -11.94
C ILE A 258 6.36 -1.72 -11.28
N VAL A 259 6.57 -2.44 -10.16
CA VAL A 259 7.89 -2.58 -9.54
C VAL A 259 8.89 -3.30 -10.47
N ASP A 260 8.48 -4.37 -11.15
CA ASP A 260 9.35 -5.03 -12.14
C ASP A 260 9.62 -4.11 -13.33
N ALA A 261 8.61 -3.42 -13.86
CA ALA A 261 8.76 -2.51 -14.99
C ALA A 261 9.67 -1.31 -14.65
N ALA A 262 9.52 -0.69 -13.48
CA ALA A 262 10.37 0.40 -13.02
C ALA A 262 11.85 -0.03 -12.90
N ARG A 263 12.11 -1.25 -12.38
CA ARG A 263 13.45 -1.86 -12.35
C ARG A 263 13.99 -2.13 -13.76
N ASP A 264 13.19 -2.74 -14.63
CA ASP A 264 13.59 -3.12 -15.99
C ASP A 264 13.78 -1.93 -16.94
N LEU A 265 13.10 -0.80 -16.71
CA LEU A 265 13.36 0.46 -17.41
C LEU A 265 14.47 1.29 -16.76
N GLY A 266 14.73 1.08 -15.46
CA GLY A 266 15.69 1.86 -14.66
C GLY A 266 15.11 3.14 -14.07
N LEU A 267 13.77 3.29 -14.03
CA LEU A 267 13.07 4.48 -13.54
C LEU A 267 13.34 4.78 -12.05
N LEU A 268 13.79 3.81 -11.26
CA LEU A 268 14.20 4.01 -9.86
C LEU A 268 15.46 4.90 -9.71
N ARG A 269 16.09 5.34 -10.81
CA ARG A 269 17.26 6.24 -10.79
C ARG A 269 17.05 7.46 -11.70
N GLN A 270 17.22 8.65 -11.14
CA GLN A 270 16.94 9.94 -11.79
C GLN A 270 17.69 10.15 -13.13
N ASN A 271 18.94 9.68 -13.23
CA ASN A 271 19.77 9.80 -14.43
C ASN A 271 19.13 9.19 -15.70
N VAL A 272 18.24 8.20 -15.55
CA VAL A 272 17.54 7.59 -16.69
C VAL A 272 16.46 8.51 -17.26
N PHE A 273 15.83 9.34 -16.42
CA PHE A 273 14.80 10.30 -16.83
C PHE A 273 15.42 11.58 -17.41
N GLN A 274 16.50 12.10 -16.79
CA GLN A 274 17.26 13.24 -17.32
C GLN A 274 17.86 12.97 -18.71
N SER A 275 18.16 11.70 -19.03
CA SER A 275 18.61 11.33 -20.38
C SER A 275 17.48 11.33 -21.42
N THR A 276 16.21 11.22 -21.01
CA THR A 276 15.04 11.35 -21.90
C THR A 276 14.51 12.78 -21.97
N SER A 277 14.66 13.58 -20.92
CA SER A 277 14.29 15.01 -20.91
C SER A 277 15.30 15.92 -21.64
N ARG A 278 16.12 15.38 -22.56
CA ARG A 278 16.97 16.16 -23.47
C ARG A 278 16.14 16.80 -24.58
N PHE A 279 15.20 17.66 -24.18
CA PHE A 279 14.55 18.57 -25.11
C PHE A 279 15.52 19.70 -25.46
N ARG A 280 16.12 19.56 -26.64
CA ARG A 280 16.73 20.59 -27.48
C ARG A 280 17.62 21.62 -26.79
N ASP A 281 18.91 21.51 -27.09
CA ASP A 281 19.84 22.65 -27.21
C ASP A 281 19.37 23.58 -28.36
N SER A 282 18.19 24.19 -28.21
CA SER A 282 17.71 25.30 -29.03
C SER A 282 17.88 26.58 -28.23
N GLU A 283 18.42 27.62 -28.85
CA GLU A 283 18.92 28.84 -28.19
C GLU A 283 17.81 29.71 -27.55
N GLU A 284 16.54 29.32 -27.67
CA GLU A 284 15.36 30.02 -27.14
C GLU A 284 14.41 29.06 -26.38
N GLN A 285 14.80 28.57 -25.20
CA GLN A 285 13.86 27.93 -24.27
C GLN A 285 13.12 28.98 -23.44
N THR A 286 11.77 28.97 -23.46
CA THR A 286 10.98 29.95 -22.72
C THR A 286 10.88 29.62 -21.23
N LEU A 287 10.44 30.58 -20.41
CA LEU A 287 10.17 30.32 -18.99
C LEU A 287 9.07 29.25 -18.78
N HIS A 288 8.14 29.14 -19.74
CA HIS A 288 7.09 28.13 -19.70
C HIS A 288 7.65 26.73 -19.94
N ASP A 289 8.57 26.56 -20.90
CA ASP A 289 9.21 25.27 -21.19
C ASP A 289 9.99 24.73 -19.98
N HIS A 290 10.73 25.61 -19.30
CA HIS A 290 11.43 25.27 -18.05
C HIS A 290 10.47 24.83 -16.93
N TRP A 291 9.32 25.51 -16.77
CA TRP A 291 8.31 25.15 -15.78
C TRP A 291 7.64 23.80 -16.11
N ILE A 292 7.30 23.55 -17.37
CA ILE A 292 6.73 22.25 -17.79
C ILE A 292 7.75 21.12 -17.63
N SER A 293 9.02 21.35 -17.95
CA SER A 293 10.10 20.37 -17.71
C SER A 293 10.29 20.06 -16.22
N TYR A 294 10.21 21.09 -15.36
CA TYR A 294 10.17 20.93 -13.90
C TYR A 294 8.97 20.07 -13.48
N VAL A 295 7.75 20.40 -13.93
CA VAL A 295 6.52 19.66 -13.59
C VAL A 295 6.63 18.20 -14.02
N GLU A 296 7.13 17.91 -15.21
CA GLU A 296 7.28 16.53 -15.72
C GLU A 296 8.28 15.72 -14.87
N SER A 297 9.44 16.31 -14.58
CA SER A 297 10.48 15.70 -13.73
C SER A 297 10.02 15.48 -12.29
N GLU A 298 9.36 16.47 -11.70
CA GLU A 298 8.86 16.39 -10.32
C GLU A 298 7.67 15.42 -10.20
N SER A 299 6.81 15.35 -11.22
CA SER A 299 5.73 14.37 -11.30
C SER A 299 6.25 12.92 -11.36
N MET A 300 7.30 12.66 -12.14
CA MET A 300 7.93 11.34 -12.20
C MET A 300 8.64 11.01 -10.88
N LYS A 301 9.36 11.98 -10.28
CA LYS A 301 9.96 11.86 -8.94
C LYS A 301 8.90 11.47 -7.90
N LEU A 302 7.84 12.27 -7.77
CA LEU A 302 6.73 12.02 -6.85
C LEU A 302 6.13 10.63 -7.09
N SER A 303 5.92 10.24 -8.34
CA SER A 303 5.43 8.90 -8.68
C SER A 303 6.34 7.76 -8.19
N MET A 304 7.67 7.92 -8.24
CA MET A 304 8.62 6.92 -7.71
C MET A 304 8.60 6.85 -6.18
N TYR A 305 8.44 7.98 -5.50
CA TYR A 305 8.25 8.00 -4.05
C TYR A 305 6.88 7.45 -3.63
N THR A 306 5.82 7.73 -4.40
CA THR A 306 4.50 7.12 -4.24
C THR A 306 4.59 5.61 -4.40
N LEU A 307 5.33 5.09 -5.39
CA LEU A 307 5.50 3.64 -5.54
C LEU A 307 6.06 2.98 -4.26
N LEU A 308 7.10 3.58 -3.65
CA LEU A 308 7.66 3.14 -2.37
C LEU A 308 6.63 3.25 -1.22
N PHE A 309 5.86 4.35 -1.19
CA PHE A 309 4.80 4.56 -0.21
C PHE A 309 3.68 3.51 -0.30
N LEU A 310 3.18 3.20 -1.50
CA LEU A 310 2.13 2.21 -1.72
C LEU A 310 2.62 0.79 -1.38
N ASP A 311 3.82 0.42 -1.85
CA ASP A 311 4.45 -0.88 -1.58
C ASP A 311 4.61 -1.17 -0.08
N PHE A 312 4.79 -0.10 0.72
CA PHE A 312 4.85 -0.19 2.16
C PHE A 312 3.48 -0.03 2.86
N HIS A 313 2.89 1.15 2.85
CA HIS A 313 1.79 1.52 3.77
C HIS A 313 0.45 0.84 3.45
N ILE A 314 0.19 0.50 2.18
CA ILE A 314 -1.05 -0.21 1.82
C ILE A 314 -1.00 -1.68 2.22
N PHE A 315 0.16 -2.32 2.07
CA PHE A 315 0.30 -3.78 2.17
C PHE A 315 0.93 -4.25 3.51
N SER A 316 1.60 -3.35 4.25
CA SER A 316 2.11 -3.58 5.62
C SER A 316 1.01 -3.98 6.64
N PRO A 317 -0.21 -3.40 6.64
CA PRO A 317 -1.33 -3.85 7.48
C PRO A 317 -1.73 -5.31 7.25
N CYS A 318 -1.50 -5.86 6.05
CA CYS A 318 -1.78 -7.26 5.71
C CYS A 318 -0.58 -8.19 5.98
N ASN A 319 0.48 -7.66 6.62
CA ASN A 319 1.79 -8.28 6.80
C ASN A 319 2.48 -8.76 5.50
N ILE A 320 2.07 -8.22 4.34
CA ILE A 320 2.73 -8.50 3.08
C ILE A 320 4.15 -7.92 3.14
N ARG A 321 5.09 -8.54 2.40
CA ARG A 321 6.47 -8.07 2.32
C ARG A 321 6.56 -7.02 1.20
N PRO A 322 7.09 -5.81 1.47
CA PRO A 322 7.42 -4.85 0.43
C PRO A 322 8.30 -5.47 -0.65
N LEU A 323 8.06 -5.09 -1.90
CA LEU A 323 8.74 -5.59 -3.08
C LEU A 323 9.98 -4.76 -3.43
N THR A 324 10.01 -3.50 -2.99
CA THR A 324 11.07 -2.50 -3.15
C THR A 324 11.74 -2.21 -1.80
N THR A 325 12.85 -1.50 -1.84
CA THR A 325 13.50 -0.94 -0.65
C THR A 325 13.84 0.53 -0.88
N PRO A 326 13.86 1.38 0.16
CA PRO A 326 14.33 2.76 0.05
C PRO A 326 15.74 2.89 -0.56
N THR A 327 16.57 1.84 -0.41
CA THR A 327 17.94 1.79 -0.97
C THR A 327 18.02 1.63 -2.48
N GLU A 328 16.94 1.21 -3.14
CA GLU A 328 16.88 1.13 -4.60
C GLU A 328 16.53 2.46 -5.27
N LEU A 329 15.93 3.39 -4.51
CA LEU A 329 15.50 4.69 -4.99
C LEU A 329 16.66 5.69 -4.96
N ASP A 330 17.16 6.01 -6.15
CA ASP A 330 18.22 6.99 -6.40
C ASP A 330 17.61 8.22 -7.07
N TRP A 331 16.67 8.84 -6.35
CA TRP A 331 16.08 10.13 -6.66
C TRP A 331 16.35 11.10 -5.51
N GLU A 332 16.47 12.37 -5.89
CA GLU A 332 16.45 13.52 -5.01
C GLU A 332 15.11 13.64 -4.27
N LEU A 333 15.12 14.12 -3.01
CA LEU A 333 13.88 14.38 -2.26
C LEU A 333 12.96 15.36 -3.01
N PRO A 334 11.63 15.19 -2.91
CA PRO A 334 10.66 16.15 -3.46
C PRO A 334 10.95 17.58 -3.01
N LEU A 335 10.77 18.54 -3.90
CA LEU A 335 10.98 19.97 -3.66
C LEU A 335 9.82 20.58 -2.84
N ALA A 336 9.87 21.88 -2.54
CA ALA A 336 8.85 22.52 -1.72
C ALA A 336 7.44 22.46 -2.32
N SER A 337 6.41 22.28 -1.48
CA SER A 337 5.01 22.28 -1.94
C SER A 337 4.66 23.60 -2.64
N SER A 338 5.24 24.73 -2.23
CA SER A 338 5.04 26.04 -2.85
C SER A 338 5.48 26.10 -4.33
N LEU A 339 6.49 25.32 -4.74
CA LEU A 339 6.91 25.21 -6.14
C LEU A 339 5.98 24.30 -6.95
N TRP A 340 5.44 23.26 -6.32
CA TRP A 340 4.47 22.34 -6.90
C TRP A 340 3.05 22.94 -7.00
N GLU A 341 2.71 23.89 -6.13
CA GLU A 341 1.46 24.64 -6.15
C GLU A 341 1.57 25.94 -6.98
N ALA A 342 2.60 26.07 -7.83
CA ALA A 342 2.71 27.21 -8.73
C ALA A 342 1.70 27.08 -9.88
N ASP A 343 0.92 28.13 -10.11
CA ASP A 343 -0.14 28.19 -11.12
C ASP A 343 0.34 28.66 -12.49
N THR A 344 1.47 29.37 -12.50
CA THR A 344 2.07 29.99 -13.67
C THR A 344 3.59 29.83 -13.64
N SER A 345 4.22 29.80 -14.81
CA SER A 345 5.69 29.77 -14.93
C SER A 345 6.36 31.00 -14.29
N LEU A 346 5.67 32.15 -14.23
CA LEU A 346 6.15 33.34 -13.53
C LEU A 346 6.13 33.16 -12.00
N ALA A 347 5.03 32.66 -11.43
CA ALA A 347 4.94 32.39 -9.99
C ALA A 347 5.94 31.30 -9.56
N TRP A 348 6.12 30.27 -10.37
CA TRP A 348 7.16 29.24 -10.18
C TRP A 348 8.56 29.86 -10.13
N ALA A 349 8.91 30.70 -11.12
CA ALA A 349 10.23 31.32 -11.21
C ALA A 349 10.53 32.30 -10.07
N GLN A 350 9.50 33.00 -9.55
CA GLN A 350 9.63 33.83 -8.36
C GLN A 350 9.94 32.97 -7.12
N ARG A 351 9.12 31.94 -6.87
CA ARG A 351 9.27 31.03 -5.73
C ARG A 351 10.58 30.22 -5.76
N LEU A 352 11.14 29.95 -6.95
CA LEU A 352 12.40 29.21 -7.12
C LEU A 352 13.62 29.91 -6.48
N GLY A 353 13.57 31.24 -6.34
CA GLY A 353 14.60 32.01 -5.64
C GLY A 353 14.58 31.82 -4.11
N ASP A 354 13.44 31.45 -3.54
CA ASP A 354 13.23 31.24 -2.11
C ASP A 354 13.41 29.77 -1.67
N GLU A 355 13.61 28.85 -2.62
CA GLU A 355 13.80 27.42 -2.34
C GLU A 355 15.05 27.20 -1.47
N PRO A 356 14.98 26.55 -0.29
CA PRO A 356 16.11 26.41 0.63
C PRO A 356 17.37 25.71 0.07
N ARG A 357 17.25 25.10 -1.11
CA ARG A 357 18.32 24.40 -1.84
C ARG A 357 18.99 25.28 -2.90
N THR A 358 18.37 26.37 -3.33
CA THR A 358 18.92 27.31 -4.35
C THR A 358 19.59 28.53 -3.71
N VAL A 359 19.25 28.87 -2.46
CA VAL A 359 19.84 29.97 -1.68
C VAL A 359 21.36 29.79 -1.56
N GLY A 360 22.12 30.58 -2.32
CA GLY A 360 23.58 30.58 -2.34
C GLY A 360 24.21 30.59 -3.74
N LEU A 361 23.44 30.26 -4.79
CA LEU A 361 23.86 30.48 -6.16
C LEU A 361 23.79 31.97 -6.49
N THR A 362 24.94 32.64 -6.56
CA THR A 362 25.04 34.02 -7.05
C THR A 362 24.50 34.11 -8.48
N ARG A 363 23.67 35.13 -8.75
CA ARG A 363 23.26 35.51 -10.12
C ARG A 363 24.48 35.92 -10.96
N SER A 364 25.17 34.96 -11.58
CA SER A 364 25.98 35.21 -12.76
C SER A 364 25.04 35.35 -13.96
N HIS A 365 25.22 36.41 -14.76
CA HIS A 365 24.29 36.78 -15.82
C HIS A 365 24.33 35.88 -17.08
N ASP A 366 25.19 34.86 -17.10
CA ASP A 366 25.41 34.00 -18.25
C ASP A 366 24.74 32.63 -18.07
N THR A 367 23.63 32.42 -18.80
CA THR A 367 22.86 31.17 -18.96
C THR A 367 22.27 30.51 -17.70
N PRO A 368 20.96 30.17 -17.68
CA PRO A 368 20.37 29.36 -16.60
C PRO A 368 20.76 27.88 -16.74
N GLY A 369 22.03 27.56 -16.56
CA GLY A 369 22.50 26.21 -16.28
C GLY A 369 21.97 25.77 -14.91
N MET A 370 20.73 25.29 -14.89
CA MET A 370 19.94 25.08 -13.67
C MET A 370 20.36 23.81 -12.90
N THR A 371 21.63 23.75 -12.50
CA THR A 371 22.15 22.70 -11.62
C THR A 371 21.75 22.99 -10.17
N CYS A 372 20.66 22.38 -9.72
CA CYS A 372 20.24 22.39 -8.32
C CYS A 372 21.39 21.88 -7.41
N PRO A 373 21.82 22.61 -6.37
CA PRO A 373 22.91 22.19 -5.49
C PRO A 373 22.59 20.90 -4.72
N THR A 374 23.23 19.80 -5.14
CA THR A 374 23.41 18.51 -4.42
C THR A 374 22.35 18.18 -3.37
N THR A 375 21.13 17.85 -3.80
CA THR A 375 20.11 17.46 -2.84
C THR A 375 20.33 16.01 -2.42
N LYS A 376 20.16 15.71 -1.12
CA LYS A 376 20.40 14.36 -0.60
C LYS A 376 19.31 13.42 -1.10
N SER A 377 19.70 12.30 -1.72
CA SER A 377 18.76 11.19 -1.97
C SER A 377 18.17 10.69 -0.66
N LEU A 378 17.05 9.96 -0.72
CA LEU A 378 16.35 9.44 0.45
C LEU A 378 17.30 8.75 1.46
N ASN A 379 18.26 7.97 0.94
CA ASN A 379 19.27 7.26 1.74
C ASN A 379 20.25 8.22 2.44
N LEU A 380 20.71 9.27 1.77
CA LEU A 380 21.59 10.29 2.35
C LEU A 380 20.85 11.19 3.36
N ALA A 381 19.55 11.43 3.15
CA ALA A 381 18.70 12.13 4.11
C ALA A 381 18.53 11.32 5.40
N MET A 382 18.18 10.02 5.27
CA MET A 382 18.08 9.07 6.38
C MET A 382 19.38 8.97 7.18
N GLN A 383 20.52 8.78 6.51
CA GLN A 383 21.84 8.77 7.16
C GLN A 383 22.12 10.06 7.92
N SER A 384 21.74 11.22 7.36
CA SER A 384 21.96 12.52 8.01
C SER A 384 21.07 12.74 9.24
N LEU A 385 19.83 12.25 9.24
CA LEU A 385 18.89 12.35 10.37
C LEU A 385 19.23 11.41 11.52
N MET A 386 19.91 10.31 11.22
CA MET A 386 20.43 9.34 12.20
C MET A 386 21.76 9.78 12.85
N THR A 387 22.21 11.01 12.62
CA THR A 387 23.34 11.62 13.34
C THR A 387 22.85 12.55 14.44
N ASP A 388 23.69 12.82 15.44
CA ASP A 388 23.38 13.74 16.54
C ASP A 388 23.19 15.21 16.09
N THR A 389 23.66 15.56 14.88
CA THR A 389 23.55 16.91 14.29
C THR A 389 23.22 16.84 12.80
N PRO A 390 21.94 16.71 12.41
CA PRO A 390 21.53 16.72 11.00
C PRO A 390 21.83 18.05 10.31
N SER A 391 22.02 18.00 8.98
CA SER A 391 22.31 19.20 8.18
C SER A 391 21.16 20.22 8.25
N PRO A 392 21.42 21.52 8.54
CA PRO A 392 20.41 22.57 8.53
C PRO A 392 19.66 22.69 7.19
N GLN A 393 20.36 22.48 6.06
CA GLN A 393 19.76 22.48 4.72
C GLN A 393 18.76 21.34 4.54
N LEU A 394 19.03 20.16 5.12
CA LEU A 394 18.08 19.04 5.09
C LEU A 394 16.84 19.36 5.95
N LEU A 395 17.01 19.91 7.15
CA LEU A 395 15.88 20.30 7.99
C LEU A 395 15.02 21.39 7.32
N ALA A 396 15.63 22.36 6.63
CA ALA A 396 14.92 23.36 5.85
C ALA A 396 14.16 22.74 4.66
N ALA A 397 14.79 21.82 3.92
CA ALA A 397 14.17 21.09 2.82
C ALA A 397 12.97 20.22 3.25
N LEU A 398 13.01 19.63 4.44
CA LEU A 398 11.90 18.86 5.02
C LEU A 398 10.76 19.77 5.50
N ARG A 399 11.08 20.92 6.12
CA ARG A 399 10.08 21.95 6.48
C ARG A 399 9.35 22.52 5.27
N ALA A 400 10.04 22.66 4.13
CA ALA A 400 9.43 23.18 2.90
C ALA A 400 8.61 22.11 2.13
N SER A 401 8.82 20.82 2.40
CA SER A 401 8.19 19.71 1.67
C SER A 401 7.62 18.64 2.62
N PRO A 402 6.31 18.74 2.97
CA PRO A 402 5.57 17.71 3.70
C PRO A 402 5.63 16.33 3.03
N MET A 403 5.68 16.27 1.70
CA MET A 403 5.92 15.01 0.97
C MET A 403 7.30 14.41 1.26
N ALA A 404 8.38 15.20 1.20
CA ALA A 404 9.72 14.71 1.56
C ALA A 404 9.75 14.19 3.02
N THR A 405 9.06 14.89 3.93
CA THR A 405 8.90 14.47 5.33
C THR A 405 8.16 13.13 5.47
N LEU A 406 7.06 12.95 4.75
CA LEU A 406 6.30 11.69 4.74
C LEU A 406 7.11 10.50 4.19
N PHE A 407 7.91 10.71 3.14
CA PHE A 407 8.73 9.64 2.56
C PHE A 407 9.96 9.27 3.42
N VAL A 408 10.50 10.24 4.18
CA VAL A 408 11.48 9.97 5.25
C VAL A 408 10.86 9.10 6.35
N LEU A 409 9.65 9.43 6.82
CA LEU A 409 8.93 8.61 7.79
C LEU A 409 8.63 7.20 7.29
N THR A 410 8.18 7.08 6.04
CA THR A 410 7.98 5.79 5.36
C THR A 410 9.24 4.94 5.35
N SER A 411 10.41 5.57 5.22
CA SER A 411 11.71 4.89 5.27
C SER A 411 12.12 4.48 6.67
N LEU A 412 11.80 5.29 7.70
CA LEU A 412 12.00 4.94 9.11
C LEU A 412 11.10 3.76 9.52
N ASP A 413 9.83 3.79 9.15
CA ASP A 413 8.87 2.71 9.40
C ASP A 413 9.29 1.41 8.70
N SER A 414 9.68 1.49 7.43
CA SER A 414 10.23 0.34 6.70
C SER A 414 11.47 -0.25 7.34
N LEU A 415 12.35 0.58 7.88
CA LEU A 415 13.55 0.13 8.58
C LEU A 415 13.19 -0.61 9.88
N VAL A 416 12.30 -0.06 10.70
CA VAL A 416 11.85 -0.68 11.95
C VAL A 416 11.11 -2.00 11.70
N ARG A 417 10.23 -2.05 10.68
CA ARG A 417 9.55 -3.27 10.25
C ARG A 417 10.53 -4.36 9.79
N ASP A 418 11.53 -4.01 8.98
CA ASP A 418 12.51 -4.99 8.47
C ASP A 418 13.44 -5.51 9.58
N PHE A 419 13.88 -4.67 10.52
CA PHE A 419 14.63 -5.15 11.69
C PHE A 419 13.77 -6.04 12.58
N THR A 420 12.50 -5.68 12.82
CA THR A 420 11.56 -6.50 13.59
C THR A 420 11.44 -7.90 12.98
N ARG A 421 11.25 -7.95 11.65
CA ARG A 421 11.14 -9.19 10.89
C ARG A 421 12.42 -10.02 10.97
N CYS A 422 13.60 -9.40 10.84
CA CYS A 422 14.88 -10.11 10.97
C CYS A 422 15.04 -10.71 12.36
N TYR A 423 14.74 -9.92 13.40
CA TYR A 423 14.86 -10.33 14.80
C TYR A 423 14.01 -11.56 15.13
N TYR A 424 12.71 -11.53 14.84
CA TYR A 424 11.80 -12.67 15.13
C TYR A 424 11.95 -13.87 14.16
N GLN A 425 12.76 -13.76 13.10
CA GLN A 425 13.13 -14.89 12.24
C GLN A 425 14.43 -15.60 12.66
N LEU A 426 15.21 -14.99 13.56
CA LEU A 426 16.41 -15.60 14.13
C LEU A 426 16.08 -16.41 15.40
N PRO A 427 16.82 -17.49 15.71
CA PRO A 427 16.71 -18.14 17.01
C PRO A 427 17.14 -17.16 18.11
N PRO A 428 16.37 -16.98 19.19
CA PRO A 428 16.79 -16.12 20.31
C PRO A 428 18.06 -16.68 20.94
N ALA A 429 19.03 -15.80 21.23
CA ALA A 429 20.22 -16.19 21.97
C ALA A 429 19.84 -16.55 23.41
N LEU A 430 20.24 -17.74 23.88
CA LEU A 430 19.94 -18.22 25.24
C LEU A 430 20.48 -17.32 26.37
N ALA A 431 21.38 -16.39 26.04
CA ALA A 431 22.02 -15.46 26.96
C ALA A 431 21.46 -14.02 26.87
N ASP A 432 20.42 -13.75 26.08
CA ASP A 432 19.80 -12.43 26.01
C ASP A 432 18.60 -12.33 26.99
N PRO A 433 18.74 -11.63 28.13
CA PRO A 433 17.64 -11.45 29.07
C PRO A 433 16.58 -10.45 28.57
N ASN A 434 16.91 -9.59 27.60
CA ASN A 434 16.06 -8.52 27.11
C ASN A 434 15.69 -8.75 25.64
N ALA A 435 14.84 -9.76 25.42
CA ALA A 435 14.33 -10.13 24.11
C ALA A 435 13.39 -9.07 23.42
N TYR A 436 13.46 -7.81 23.87
CA TYR A 436 12.53 -6.71 23.63
C TYR A 436 13.09 -5.59 22.74
N HIS A 437 14.34 -5.71 22.30
CA HIS A 437 14.99 -4.69 21.48
C HIS A 437 15.29 -5.20 20.07
N ILE A 438 14.33 -4.93 19.18
CA ILE A 438 14.39 -5.09 17.71
C ILE A 438 15.68 -4.51 17.11
N LEU A 439 16.19 -3.45 17.74
CA LEU A 439 17.38 -2.68 17.36
C LEU A 439 18.39 -2.74 18.50
N THR A 440 19.69 -2.72 18.19
CA THR A 440 20.71 -2.44 19.23
C THR A 440 20.44 -1.09 19.88
N GLN A 441 20.89 -0.88 21.13
CA GLN A 441 20.67 0.39 21.83
C GLN A 441 21.20 1.61 21.04
N SER A 442 22.29 1.45 20.28
CA SER A 442 22.81 2.49 19.38
C SER A 442 21.86 2.78 18.21
N GLN A 443 21.34 1.75 17.54
CA GLN A 443 20.40 1.91 16.43
C GLN A 443 19.07 2.50 16.91
N ASN A 444 18.57 2.09 18.08
CA ASN A 444 17.34 2.66 18.65
C ASN A 444 17.53 4.17 18.90
N ARG A 445 18.62 4.58 19.56
CA ARG A 445 18.97 6.01 19.75
C ARG A 445 19.01 6.79 18.43
N GLN A 446 19.59 6.22 17.36
CA GLN A 446 19.65 6.85 16.04
C GLN A 446 18.26 7.03 15.39
N VAL A 447 17.39 6.01 15.47
CA VAL A 447 16.02 6.10 14.95
C VAL A 447 15.18 7.08 15.79
N SER A 448 15.27 7.03 17.12
CA SER A 448 14.60 8.00 18.01
C SER A 448 15.06 9.44 17.76
N ALA A 449 16.35 9.65 17.46
CA ALA A 449 16.88 10.96 17.11
C ALA A 449 16.28 11.49 15.80
N ALA A 450 16.24 10.66 14.76
CA ALA A 450 15.61 11.00 13.49
C ALA A 450 14.11 11.32 13.65
N LEU A 451 13.37 10.48 14.39
CA LEU A 451 11.95 10.69 14.69
C LEU A 451 11.71 12.01 15.42
N ARG A 452 12.51 12.34 16.44
CA ARG A 452 12.37 13.59 17.19
C ARG A 452 12.47 14.83 16.29
N TYR A 453 13.47 14.90 15.40
CA TYR A 453 13.61 16.03 14.47
C TYR A 453 12.44 16.12 13.48
N VAL A 454 11.92 14.97 13.03
CA VAL A 454 10.79 14.92 12.10
C VAL A 454 9.48 15.30 12.79
N SER A 455 9.21 14.79 14.00
CA SER A 455 8.05 15.18 14.81
C SER A 455 8.07 16.69 15.11
N GLU A 456 9.21 17.27 15.48
CA GLU A 456 9.35 18.72 15.70
C GLU A 456 8.96 19.54 14.45
N ILE A 457 9.40 19.11 13.27
CA ILE A 457 9.04 19.72 11.98
C ILE A 457 7.53 19.61 11.70
N ILE A 458 6.89 18.49 12.06
CA ILE A 458 5.46 18.25 11.82
C ILE A 458 4.60 19.08 12.79
N THR A 459 4.83 18.96 14.10
CA THR A 459 4.06 19.68 15.12
C THR A 459 4.17 21.20 14.96
N THR A 460 5.34 21.72 14.58
CA THR A 460 5.52 23.16 14.29
C THR A 460 4.67 23.62 13.10
N GLN A 461 4.53 22.80 12.06
CA GLN A 461 3.71 23.13 10.87
C GLN A 461 2.22 22.92 11.10
N ILE A 462 1.81 21.99 11.97
CA ILE A 462 0.40 21.83 12.36
C ILE A 462 -0.05 22.99 13.27
N ALA A 463 0.82 23.46 14.17
CA ALA A 463 0.55 24.61 15.03
C ALA A 463 0.49 25.96 14.28
N ALA A 464 1.06 26.03 13.08
CA ALA A 464 0.86 27.15 12.16
C ALA A 464 -0.55 27.02 11.53
N ALA A 465 -1.51 27.78 12.09
CA ALA A 465 -2.95 27.56 11.98
C ALA A 465 -3.56 27.40 10.56
N ASP A 466 -2.86 27.84 9.52
CA ASP A 466 -3.38 27.95 8.14
C ASP A 466 -2.66 27.03 7.12
N SER A 467 -2.00 25.96 7.57
CA SER A 467 -1.24 25.07 6.67
C SER A 467 -2.15 24.32 5.68
N SER A 468 -2.05 24.66 4.39
CA SER A 468 -2.71 23.93 3.29
C SER A 468 -2.37 22.43 3.23
N ASN A 469 -1.26 22.04 3.87
CA ASN A 469 -0.74 20.68 3.91
C ASN A 469 -1.21 19.89 5.15
N TRP A 470 -2.20 20.40 5.91
CA TRP A 470 -2.68 19.79 7.16
C TRP A 470 -2.97 18.28 7.05
N HIS A 471 -3.64 17.83 5.99
CA HIS A 471 -3.99 16.41 5.81
C HIS A 471 -2.75 15.50 5.73
N ILE A 472 -1.72 15.94 4.99
CA ILE A 472 -0.44 15.23 4.85
C ILE A 472 0.30 15.22 6.20
N LEU A 473 0.32 16.36 6.89
CA LEU A 473 1.04 16.53 8.16
C LEU A 473 0.39 15.74 9.30
N ASN A 474 -0.94 15.76 9.42
CA ASN A 474 -1.69 14.93 10.37
C ASN A 474 -1.41 13.43 10.12
N PHE A 475 -1.41 12.97 8.87
CA PHE A 475 -1.03 11.59 8.57
C PHE A 475 0.44 11.29 8.93
N ALA A 476 1.36 12.19 8.60
CA ALA A 476 2.77 12.06 8.95
C ALA A 476 2.98 11.98 10.48
N GLU A 477 2.19 12.72 11.28
CA GLU A 477 2.16 12.61 12.74
C GLU A 477 1.71 11.22 13.20
N ARG A 478 0.61 10.67 12.64
CA ARG A 478 0.16 9.30 12.98
C ARG A 478 1.20 8.24 12.60
N ILE A 479 1.92 8.39 11.48
CA ILE A 479 3.05 7.50 11.15
C ILE A 479 4.21 7.67 12.13
N ALA A 480 4.62 8.90 12.47
CA ALA A 480 5.69 9.14 13.43
C ALA A 480 5.38 8.50 14.80
N LEU A 481 4.12 8.59 15.26
CA LEU A 481 3.67 7.88 16.46
C LEU A 481 3.65 6.36 16.25
N SER A 482 3.11 5.85 15.14
CA SER A 482 3.14 4.41 14.83
C SER A 482 4.57 3.83 14.89
N VAL A 483 5.58 4.55 14.39
CA VAL A 483 6.99 4.12 14.49
C VAL A 483 7.52 4.21 15.94
N LYS A 484 7.18 5.25 16.71
CA LYS A 484 7.50 5.32 18.16
C LYS A 484 6.95 4.09 18.90
N LEU A 485 5.69 3.72 18.65
CA LEU A 485 5.04 2.56 19.26
C LEU A 485 5.72 1.25 18.78
N ALA A 486 6.02 1.12 17.49
CA ALA A 486 6.69 -0.05 16.91
C ALA A 486 8.09 -0.33 17.51
N LEU A 487 8.81 0.71 17.95
CA LEU A 487 10.12 0.59 18.63
C LEU A 487 10.00 0.03 20.06
N CYS A 488 8.88 0.27 20.74
CA CYS A 488 8.60 -0.26 22.08
C CYS A 488 7.88 -1.62 22.02
N LYS A 489 6.96 -1.78 21.08
CA LYS A 489 6.16 -2.98 20.88
C LYS A 489 6.02 -3.30 19.38
N PRO A 490 6.47 -4.47 18.92
CA PRO A 490 6.26 -4.87 17.55
C PRO A 490 4.79 -5.26 17.27
N ASP A 491 4.40 -5.13 15.99
CA ASP A 491 3.09 -5.47 15.46
C ASP A 491 2.81 -6.99 15.59
N ASP A 492 1.70 -7.36 16.22
CA ASP A 492 1.39 -8.76 16.53
C ASP A 492 1.11 -9.61 15.28
N LEU A 493 0.64 -9.02 14.17
CA LEU A 493 0.54 -9.72 12.87
C LEU A 493 1.93 -10.09 12.34
N LEU A 494 2.89 -9.17 12.48
CA LEU A 494 4.27 -9.35 12.01
C LEU A 494 4.98 -10.44 12.83
N ILE A 495 4.81 -10.45 14.15
CA ILE A 495 5.34 -11.49 15.06
C ILE A 495 4.66 -12.84 14.83
N GLY A 496 3.33 -12.85 14.67
CA GLY A 496 2.54 -14.05 14.40
C GLY A 496 2.82 -14.66 13.02
N GLY A 497 3.35 -13.87 12.09
CA GLY A 497 3.62 -14.29 10.71
C GLY A 497 2.35 -14.53 9.88
N ILE A 498 1.19 -14.07 10.37
CA ILE A 498 -0.09 -14.12 9.67
C ILE A 498 -0.04 -13.15 8.51
N VAL A 499 -0.54 -13.53 7.33
CA VAL A 499 -0.55 -12.69 6.12
C VAL A 499 -1.95 -12.71 5.53
N GLU A 500 -2.54 -11.54 5.39
CA GLU A 500 -3.94 -11.37 5.01
C GLU A 500 -4.12 -10.96 3.54
N ASN A 501 -5.34 -11.14 3.02
CA ASN A 501 -5.68 -10.97 1.61
C ASN A 501 -6.47 -9.69 1.27
N SER A 502 -6.76 -8.83 2.25
CA SER A 502 -7.27 -7.47 2.07
C SER A 502 -6.88 -6.60 3.27
N VAL A 503 -6.94 -5.26 3.14
CA VAL A 503 -6.68 -4.35 4.27
C VAL A 503 -7.67 -4.60 5.40
N VAL A 504 -8.96 -4.78 5.08
CA VAL A 504 -10.02 -5.12 6.05
C VAL A 504 -9.66 -6.38 6.83
N ALA A 505 -9.30 -7.48 6.15
CA ALA A 505 -8.89 -8.71 6.82
C ALA A 505 -7.65 -8.51 7.73
N GLY A 506 -6.66 -7.73 7.27
CA GLY A 506 -5.52 -7.29 8.08
C GLY A 506 -5.94 -6.61 9.38
N LEU A 507 -6.86 -5.64 9.30
CA LEU A 507 -7.38 -4.93 10.46
C LEU A 507 -8.20 -5.84 11.36
N THR A 508 -9.14 -6.63 10.82
CA THR A 508 -9.95 -7.60 11.58
C THR A 508 -9.08 -8.57 12.37
N THR A 509 -8.04 -9.14 11.76
CA THR A 509 -7.12 -10.05 12.46
C THR A 509 -6.33 -9.30 13.55
N ALA A 510 -5.91 -8.05 13.32
CA ALA A 510 -5.31 -7.23 14.39
C ALA A 510 -6.27 -6.95 15.56
N THR A 511 -7.56 -6.73 15.28
CA THR A 511 -8.61 -6.59 16.32
C THR A 511 -8.70 -7.86 17.17
N HIS A 512 -8.79 -9.03 16.54
CA HIS A 512 -8.89 -10.33 17.22
C HIS A 512 -7.62 -10.66 18.04
N LEU A 513 -6.43 -10.37 17.51
CA LEU A 513 -5.18 -10.49 18.25
C LEU A 513 -5.15 -9.55 19.48
N THR A 514 -5.71 -8.34 19.36
CA THR A 514 -5.83 -7.38 20.48
C THR A 514 -6.82 -7.87 21.56
N MET A 515 -7.87 -8.61 21.18
CA MET A 515 -8.75 -9.32 22.12
C MET A 515 -8.06 -10.50 22.82
N GLY A 516 -6.96 -11.02 22.26
CA GLY A 516 -6.33 -12.25 22.71
C GLY A 516 -7.02 -13.52 22.17
N LEU A 517 -7.87 -13.39 21.15
CA LEU A 517 -8.43 -14.51 20.40
C LEU A 517 -7.32 -15.09 19.51
N GLN A 518 -6.66 -16.14 20.01
CA GLN A 518 -5.45 -16.70 19.39
C GLN A 518 -5.78 -17.57 18.17
N VAL A 519 -5.78 -16.95 16.99
CA VAL A 519 -5.69 -17.70 15.72
C VAL A 519 -4.33 -18.40 15.67
N GLY A 520 -4.33 -19.73 15.53
CA GLY A 520 -3.21 -20.63 15.86
C GLY A 520 -1.81 -20.20 15.37
N ALA A 521 -1.08 -19.50 16.24
CA ALA A 521 0.26 -18.99 15.95
C ALA A 521 1.33 -20.10 16.02
N ARG A 522 2.07 -20.32 14.93
CA ARG A 522 3.23 -21.23 14.91
C ARG A 522 4.40 -20.62 15.68
N ARG A 523 5.06 -21.42 16.52
CA ARG A 523 6.35 -21.16 17.21
C ARG A 523 6.42 -19.98 18.20
N SER A 524 5.58 -18.94 18.08
CA SER A 524 5.67 -17.72 18.91
C SER A 524 4.82 -17.73 20.20
N LEU A 525 3.98 -18.76 20.41
CA LEU A 525 3.04 -18.84 21.55
C LEU A 525 3.71 -18.61 22.93
N GLN A 526 4.89 -19.20 23.17
CA GLN A 526 5.63 -19.02 24.43
C GLN A 526 6.19 -17.59 24.63
N ASN A 527 6.40 -16.84 23.55
CA ASN A 527 6.88 -15.46 23.61
C ASN A 527 5.72 -14.47 23.78
N LEU A 528 4.57 -14.73 23.15
CA LEU A 528 3.34 -13.94 23.34
C LEU A 528 2.85 -14.00 24.80
N LEU A 529 2.96 -15.15 25.47
CA LEU A 529 2.60 -15.29 26.89
C LEU A 529 3.51 -14.46 27.84
N ARG A 530 4.77 -14.19 27.46
CA ARG A 530 5.66 -13.27 28.19
C ARG A 530 5.38 -11.79 27.89
N TYR A 531 4.59 -11.50 26.86
CA TYR A 531 4.36 -10.14 26.35
C TYR A 531 3.30 -9.34 27.16
N ASN A 532 2.67 -9.98 28.15
CA ASN A 532 1.60 -9.40 28.98
C ASN A 532 2.09 -8.82 30.33
N SER A 533 3.40 -8.80 30.60
CA SER A 533 3.96 -8.46 31.91
C SER A 533 4.77 -7.16 31.97
N GLY A 534 4.66 -6.27 30.97
CA GLY A 534 5.38 -5.00 30.98
C GLY A 534 5.11 -4.13 29.76
N ASP A 535 3.97 -3.44 29.74
CA ASP A 535 3.69 -2.36 28.75
C ASP A 535 4.29 -1.00 29.17
N ASP A 536 5.12 -0.97 30.23
CA ASP A 536 5.71 0.24 30.83
C ASP A 536 6.44 1.15 29.82
N GLY A 537 7.02 0.59 28.76
CA GLY A 537 7.68 1.37 27.71
C GLY A 537 6.73 2.31 26.93
N MET A 538 5.44 1.98 26.88
CA MET A 538 4.41 2.77 26.19
C MET A 538 3.95 3.98 27.03
N LEU A 539 4.20 3.98 28.34
CA LEU A 539 3.84 5.10 29.25
C LEU A 539 4.52 6.41 28.84
N ILE A 540 5.69 6.33 28.20
CA ILE A 540 6.44 7.47 27.67
C ILE A 540 5.62 8.24 26.62
N PHE A 541 4.73 7.54 25.90
CA PHE A 541 3.87 8.10 24.85
C PHE A 541 2.41 8.24 25.30
N LEU A 542 2.09 8.12 26.60
CA LEU A 542 0.72 8.21 27.07
C LEU A 542 0.05 9.53 26.68
N ASP A 543 0.79 10.65 26.73
CA ASP A 543 0.32 11.97 26.32
C ASP A 543 0.01 12.03 24.81
N ASP A 544 0.97 11.62 23.95
CA ASP A 544 0.77 11.46 22.50
C ASP A 544 -0.46 10.60 22.16
N LEU A 545 -0.67 9.51 22.92
CA LEU A 545 -1.81 8.59 22.74
C LEU A 545 -3.14 9.21 23.18
N MET A 546 -3.15 9.99 24.27
CA MET A 546 -4.37 10.67 24.74
C MET A 546 -4.75 11.84 23.83
N ASP A 547 -3.78 12.52 23.21
CA ASP A 547 -4.06 13.48 22.13
C ASP A 547 -4.73 12.79 20.93
N VAL A 548 -4.23 11.63 20.48
CA VAL A 548 -4.90 10.87 19.38
C VAL A 548 -6.33 10.51 19.77
N LEU A 549 -6.54 9.98 20.99
CA LEU A 549 -7.87 9.62 21.47
C LEU A 549 -8.79 10.85 21.57
N SER A 550 -8.28 11.98 22.06
CA SER A 550 -9.05 13.23 22.18
C SER A 550 -9.39 13.84 20.82
N ASN A 551 -8.52 13.70 19.81
CA ASN A 551 -8.80 14.13 18.45
C ASN A 551 -9.83 13.23 17.76
N VAL A 552 -9.85 11.93 18.09
CA VAL A 552 -10.85 10.97 17.61
C VAL A 552 -12.22 11.19 18.25
N THR A 553 -12.29 11.60 19.52
CA THR A 553 -13.56 11.92 20.21
C THR A 553 -14.07 13.34 19.92
N SER A 554 -13.20 14.28 19.55
CA SER A 554 -13.63 15.66 19.24
C SER A 554 -14.20 15.79 17.82
N ILE A 555 -15.52 15.96 17.71
CA ILE A 555 -16.23 16.16 16.44
C ILE A 555 -15.80 17.45 15.72
N GLU A 556 -15.35 18.49 16.45
CA GLU A 556 -15.10 19.83 15.91
C GLU A 556 -13.75 20.03 15.21
N ARG A 557 -12.79 19.10 15.34
CA ARG A 557 -11.38 19.33 14.91
C ARG A 557 -10.94 18.64 13.62
N GLN A 558 -11.74 17.72 13.08
CA GLN A 558 -11.39 16.98 11.88
C GLN A 558 -12.64 16.81 11.02
N ASP A 559 -12.56 17.05 9.71
CA ASP A 559 -13.53 16.54 8.74
C ASP A 559 -13.13 15.10 8.40
N PRO A 560 -13.79 14.06 8.97
CA PRO A 560 -13.37 12.67 8.79
C PRO A 560 -13.61 12.19 7.37
N LEU A 561 -14.47 12.89 6.61
CA LEU A 561 -14.83 12.57 5.24
C LEU A 561 -13.76 13.03 4.24
N ARG A 562 -12.80 13.86 4.68
CA ARG A 562 -11.60 14.25 3.94
C ARG A 562 -10.35 13.47 4.35
N GLU A 563 -10.44 12.61 5.37
CA GLU A 563 -9.31 11.77 5.77
C GLU A 563 -9.02 10.71 4.69
N ALA A 564 -7.75 10.55 4.32
CA ALA A 564 -7.33 9.52 3.39
C ALA A 564 -7.28 8.14 4.08
N PRO A 565 -7.54 7.04 3.35
CA PRO A 565 -7.82 5.75 3.98
C PRO A 565 -6.62 5.16 4.74
N TRP A 566 -5.39 5.49 4.32
CA TRP A 566 -4.17 5.11 5.05
C TRP A 566 -4.00 5.85 6.39
N ALA A 567 -4.55 7.06 6.53
CA ALA A 567 -4.55 7.79 7.80
C ALA A 567 -5.55 7.16 8.77
N THR A 568 -6.75 6.81 8.27
CA THR A 568 -7.73 6.01 9.02
C THR A 568 -7.13 4.69 9.52
N VAL A 569 -6.37 3.97 8.68
CA VAL A 569 -5.64 2.74 9.06
C VAL A 569 -4.60 2.99 10.15
N ALA A 570 -3.79 4.05 10.02
CA ALA A 570 -2.76 4.39 11.00
C ALA A 570 -3.38 4.78 12.35
N THR A 571 -4.41 5.62 12.34
CA THR A 571 -5.19 6.01 13.53
C THR A 571 -5.82 4.78 14.19
N TYR A 572 -6.42 3.86 13.42
CA TYR A 572 -6.98 2.63 13.98
C TYR A 572 -5.92 1.72 14.62
N LYS A 573 -4.73 1.59 14.04
CA LYS A 573 -3.61 0.87 14.67
C LYS A 573 -3.19 1.50 16.01
N ILE A 574 -3.21 2.83 16.11
CA ILE A 574 -2.97 3.53 17.38
C ILE A 574 -4.10 3.24 18.38
N LEU A 575 -5.36 3.27 17.95
CA LEU A 575 -6.51 2.92 18.81
C LEU A 575 -6.42 1.48 19.35
N LEU A 576 -5.96 0.50 18.55
CA LEU A 576 -5.68 -0.87 19.03
C LEU A 576 -4.56 -0.90 20.09
N ALA A 577 -3.52 -0.07 19.95
CA ALA A 577 -2.49 0.06 20.99
C ALA A 577 -3.05 0.65 22.29
N ILE A 578 -3.94 1.66 22.21
CA ILE A 578 -4.62 2.23 23.39
C ILE A 578 -5.55 1.20 24.02
N TRP A 579 -6.31 0.43 23.23
CA TRP A 579 -7.16 -0.64 23.75
C TRP A 579 -6.35 -1.68 24.51
N ARG A 580 -5.20 -2.08 23.97
CA ARG A 580 -4.29 -3.02 24.64
C ARG A 580 -3.78 -2.46 25.97
N LEU A 581 -3.43 -1.17 26.04
CA LEU A 581 -3.02 -0.51 27.28
C LEU A 581 -4.16 -0.48 28.31
N LEU A 582 -5.39 -0.22 27.86
CA LEU A 582 -6.58 -0.31 28.71
C LEU A 582 -6.74 -1.73 29.28
N ARG A 583 -6.65 -2.78 28.42
CA ARG A 583 -6.77 -4.19 28.82
C ARG A 583 -5.65 -4.66 29.76
N TRP A 584 -4.42 -4.16 29.57
CA TRP A 584 -3.32 -4.39 30.50
C TRP A 584 -3.60 -3.73 31.86
N ALA A 585 -3.98 -2.45 31.85
CA ALA A 585 -4.27 -1.69 33.05
C ALA A 585 -5.44 -2.30 33.86
N THR A 586 -6.53 -2.67 33.18
CA THR A 586 -7.67 -3.35 33.80
C THR A 586 -7.28 -4.72 34.34
N GLY A 587 -6.57 -5.54 33.55
CA GLY A 587 -6.10 -6.86 33.97
C GLY A 587 -5.20 -6.83 35.21
N GLU A 588 -4.29 -5.86 35.29
CA GLU A 588 -3.39 -5.68 36.43
C GLU A 588 -4.14 -5.21 37.69
N MET A 589 -5.07 -4.27 37.56
CA MET A 589 -5.94 -3.86 38.67
C MET A 589 -6.82 -5.01 39.17
N ARG A 590 -7.38 -5.84 38.27
CA ARG A 590 -8.13 -7.06 38.63
C ARG A 590 -7.26 -8.03 39.43
N ARG A 591 -6.04 -8.33 38.97
CA ARG A 591 -5.09 -9.22 39.69
C ARG A 591 -4.80 -8.73 41.11
N LYS A 592 -4.45 -7.45 41.26
CA LYS A 592 -4.12 -6.86 42.56
C LYS A 592 -5.31 -6.84 43.52
N SER A 593 -6.54 -6.71 43.02
CA SER A 593 -7.75 -6.79 43.85
C SER A 593 -7.97 -8.18 44.47
N GLY A 594 -7.36 -9.24 43.94
CA GLY A 594 -7.43 -10.60 44.51
C GLY A 594 -6.38 -10.91 45.58
N THR A 595 -5.36 -10.07 45.74
CA THR A 595 -4.27 -10.24 46.73
C THR A 595 -4.46 -9.34 47.95
N GLN A 596 -4.11 -9.85 49.14
CA GLN A 596 -4.20 -9.07 50.39
C GLN A 596 -3.36 -7.77 50.34
N PRO A 597 -3.83 -6.68 50.97
CA PRO A 597 -3.28 -5.34 50.75
C PRO A 597 -1.96 -5.11 51.50
N THR A 598 -0.85 -5.53 50.91
CA THR A 598 0.48 -5.05 51.31
C THR A 598 0.75 -3.69 50.65
N VAL A 599 0.71 -2.63 51.45
CA VAL A 599 1.13 -1.24 51.13
C VAL A 599 0.71 -0.74 49.74
N ARG A 600 -0.45 -0.07 49.65
CA ARG A 600 -0.85 0.68 48.44
C ARG A 600 0.20 1.75 48.10
N THR A 601 1.03 1.47 47.09
CA THR A 601 1.92 2.46 46.47
C THR A 601 1.07 3.53 45.79
N ARG A 602 1.30 4.81 46.12
CA ARG A 602 0.44 5.93 45.71
C ARG A 602 0.38 6.22 44.20
N PHE A 603 1.24 5.60 43.40
CA PHE A 603 1.35 5.84 41.96
C PHE A 603 1.60 4.50 41.25
N GLU A 604 0.52 3.81 40.87
CA GLU A 604 0.61 2.63 40.01
C GLU A 604 0.35 3.02 38.55
N ALA A 605 1.21 2.57 37.63
CA ALA A 605 1.10 2.90 36.21
C ALA A 605 -0.23 2.46 35.59
N SER A 606 -0.77 1.31 35.99
CA SER A 606 -2.09 0.82 35.57
C SER A 606 -3.22 1.78 35.96
N THR A 607 -3.19 2.35 37.18
CA THR A 607 -4.17 3.35 37.63
C THR A 607 -4.04 4.66 36.85
N ILE A 608 -2.81 5.08 36.52
CA ILE A 608 -2.58 6.29 35.70
C ILE A 608 -3.17 6.09 34.30
N VAL A 609 -2.78 5.02 33.60
CA VAL A 609 -3.28 4.69 32.24
C VAL A 609 -4.81 4.61 32.21
N PHE A 610 -5.41 3.87 33.15
CA PHE A 610 -6.86 3.72 33.23
C PHE A 610 -7.58 5.06 33.43
N ASN A 611 -7.10 5.89 34.36
CA ASN A 611 -7.70 7.20 34.62
C ASN A 611 -7.53 8.16 33.43
N SER A 612 -6.36 8.19 32.78
CA SER A 612 -6.12 9.04 31.60
C SER A 612 -7.05 8.67 30.44
N ILE A 613 -7.23 7.38 30.15
CA ILE A 613 -8.15 6.92 29.09
C ILE A 613 -9.60 7.28 29.44
N LEU A 614 -10.03 6.99 30.69
CA LEU A 614 -11.39 7.32 31.12
C LEU A 614 -11.67 8.82 31.13
N GLU A 615 -10.70 9.66 31.48
CA GLU A 615 -10.89 11.12 31.48
C GLU A 615 -11.21 11.64 30.07
N VAL A 616 -10.52 11.14 29.03
CA VAL A 616 -10.80 11.51 27.63
C VAL A 616 -12.17 10.99 27.18
N LEU A 617 -12.55 9.77 27.56
CA LEU A 617 -13.87 9.20 27.23
C LEU A 617 -15.02 9.90 27.96
N GLN A 618 -14.83 10.32 29.23
CA GLN A 618 -15.86 10.98 30.04
C GLN A 618 -16.13 12.43 29.60
N ARG A 619 -15.11 13.14 29.08
CA ARG A 619 -15.28 14.51 28.53
C ARG A 619 -16.30 14.55 27.38
N GLN A 620 -16.56 13.43 26.70
CA GLN A 620 -17.59 13.31 25.67
C GLN A 620 -19.02 13.31 26.28
N GLU A 621 -19.23 12.69 27.45
CA GLU A 621 -20.56 12.57 28.08
C GLU A 621 -21.07 13.88 28.69
N ASP A 622 -20.18 14.70 29.24
CA ASP A 622 -20.53 16.04 29.74
C ASP A 622 -20.93 17.00 28.58
N ILE A 623 -20.61 16.68 27.32
CA ILE A 623 -21.05 17.40 26.11
C ILE A 623 -22.39 16.85 25.59
N ASP A 624 -22.54 15.52 25.54
CA ASP A 624 -23.78 14.85 25.07
C ASP A 624 -24.94 14.86 26.10
N GLY A 625 -24.71 15.43 27.30
CA GLY A 625 -25.76 15.75 28.29
C GLY A 625 -26.31 14.56 29.09
N GLN A 626 -25.80 13.33 28.90
CA GLN A 626 -26.24 12.16 29.67
C GLN A 626 -25.52 12.08 31.02
N THR A 627 -26.16 12.64 32.05
CA THR A 627 -25.59 12.70 33.40
C THR A 627 -25.52 11.32 34.08
N ARG A 628 -24.36 10.65 34.01
CA ARG A 628 -24.07 9.49 34.89
C ARG A 628 -22.65 9.51 35.47
N ARG A 629 -22.34 10.55 36.26
CA ARG A 629 -21.10 10.67 37.03
C ARG A 629 -20.84 9.44 37.90
N LEU A 630 -19.99 8.53 37.41
CA LEU A 630 -19.43 7.45 38.21
C LEU A 630 -18.39 8.03 39.18
N SER A 631 -18.83 8.30 40.40
CA SER A 631 -17.96 8.64 41.53
C SER A 631 -16.91 7.54 41.72
N VAL A 632 -15.64 7.82 41.39
CA VAL A 632 -14.48 6.92 41.58
C VAL A 632 -14.07 6.85 43.06
N ARG A 633 -15.04 6.47 43.90
CA ARG A 633 -14.89 6.22 45.34
C ARG A 633 -15.86 5.12 45.77
N GLU A 634 -15.51 3.87 45.51
CA GLU A 634 -15.65 2.78 46.47
C GLU A 634 -14.91 1.50 46.03
N SER A 635 -14.28 0.82 46.99
CA SER A 635 -13.22 -0.17 46.75
C SER A 635 -13.73 -1.56 46.32
N THR A 636 -14.99 -1.66 45.92
CA THR A 636 -15.72 -2.89 45.55
C THR A 636 -16.29 -2.85 44.13
N ALA A 637 -16.18 -1.73 43.41
CA ALA A 637 -16.77 -1.54 42.08
C ALA A 637 -15.81 -1.78 40.89
N LEU A 638 -14.53 -2.07 41.14
CA LEU A 638 -13.50 -2.14 40.08
C LEU A 638 -13.72 -3.23 39.02
N GLY A 639 -14.34 -4.37 39.38
CA GLY A 639 -14.64 -5.43 38.40
C GLY A 639 -15.66 -4.99 37.34
N MET A 640 -16.81 -4.48 37.79
CA MET A 640 -17.87 -3.99 36.89
C MET A 640 -17.45 -2.74 36.10
N ALA A 641 -16.69 -1.83 36.72
CA ALA A 641 -16.17 -0.64 36.05
C ALA A 641 -15.15 -0.97 34.94
N SER A 642 -14.40 -2.05 35.09
CA SER A 642 -13.41 -2.50 34.10
C SER A 642 -14.07 -2.92 32.79
N GLU A 643 -15.07 -3.78 32.83
CA GLU A 643 -15.68 -4.32 31.59
C GLU A 643 -16.51 -3.24 30.88
N ALA A 644 -17.22 -2.41 31.65
CA ALA A 644 -17.88 -1.22 31.13
C ALA A 644 -16.89 -0.26 30.42
N SER A 645 -15.66 -0.08 30.94
CA SER A 645 -14.66 0.77 30.30
C SER A 645 -14.12 0.22 28.98
N GLU A 646 -13.94 -1.10 28.86
CA GLU A 646 -13.49 -1.75 27.62
C GLU A 646 -14.59 -1.69 26.55
N VAL A 647 -15.86 -1.91 26.92
CA VAL A 647 -17.02 -1.73 26.02
C VAL A 647 -17.13 -0.26 25.57
N ARG A 648 -17.04 0.69 26.52
CA ARG A 648 -17.13 2.13 26.22
C ARG A 648 -16.04 2.60 25.24
N PHE A 649 -14.81 2.13 25.42
CA PHE A 649 -13.73 2.40 24.46
C PHE A 649 -14.07 1.84 23.07
N MET A 650 -14.62 0.62 22.98
CA MET A 650 -14.99 0.02 21.71
C MET A 650 -16.19 0.70 21.03
N GLU A 651 -17.14 1.28 21.79
CA GLU A 651 -18.17 2.16 21.25
C GLU A 651 -17.56 3.40 20.59
N THR A 652 -16.58 4.05 21.22
CA THR A 652 -15.85 5.19 20.62
C THR A 652 -15.13 4.77 19.33
N VAL A 653 -14.49 3.60 19.32
CA VAL A 653 -13.84 3.05 18.12
C VAL A 653 -14.86 2.70 17.03
N LEU A 654 -16.07 2.24 17.38
CA LEU A 654 -17.15 2.03 16.43
C LEU A 654 -17.62 3.36 15.80
N GLN A 655 -17.79 4.42 16.60
CA GLN A 655 -18.16 5.75 16.08
C GLN A 655 -17.08 6.34 15.17
N PHE A 656 -15.80 6.13 15.48
CA PHE A 656 -14.68 6.52 14.62
C PHE A 656 -14.80 5.96 13.19
N TRP A 657 -15.25 4.70 13.05
CA TRP A 657 -15.47 4.07 11.75
C TRP A 657 -16.78 4.47 11.09
N LYS A 658 -17.88 4.62 11.85
CA LYS A 658 -19.17 5.13 11.35
C LYS A 658 -19.04 6.53 10.74
N GLY A 659 -18.17 7.38 11.29
CA GLY A 659 -17.85 8.70 10.74
C GLY A 659 -17.04 8.69 9.44
N ARG A 660 -16.57 7.53 8.95
CA ARG A 660 -15.64 7.42 7.80
C ARG A 660 -16.16 6.49 6.67
N PRO A 661 -17.38 6.69 6.12
CA PRO A 661 -17.98 5.80 5.13
C PRO A 661 -17.45 5.95 3.70
N VAL A 662 -16.69 7.01 3.38
CA VAL A 662 -16.23 7.36 2.01
C VAL A 662 -15.50 6.20 1.31
N TRP A 663 -14.71 5.44 2.08
CA TRP A 663 -14.08 4.21 1.62
C TRP A 663 -14.78 3.03 2.26
N ALA A 664 -15.16 2.03 1.46
CA ALA A 664 -15.97 0.88 1.91
C ALA A 664 -15.41 0.13 3.13
N MET A 665 -14.10 0.22 3.37
CA MET A 665 -13.45 -0.20 4.62
C MET A 665 -14.16 0.29 5.88
N GLY A 666 -14.74 1.51 5.89
CA GLY A 666 -15.50 2.03 7.02
C GLY A 666 -16.75 1.23 7.33
N SER A 667 -17.54 0.88 6.31
CA SER A 667 -18.72 0.01 6.44
C SER A 667 -18.32 -1.39 6.92
N PHE A 668 -17.29 -1.99 6.31
CA PHE A 668 -16.82 -3.33 6.72
C PHE A 668 -16.32 -3.37 8.18
N MET A 669 -15.50 -2.40 8.58
CA MET A 669 -14.98 -2.35 9.95
C MET A 669 -16.07 -2.01 10.97
N THR A 670 -17.10 -1.26 10.57
CA THR A 670 -18.31 -1.04 11.39
C THR A 670 -18.99 -2.37 11.70
N THR A 671 -19.29 -3.21 10.69
CA THR A 671 -19.91 -4.53 10.89
C THR A 671 -19.04 -5.45 11.76
N VAL A 672 -17.73 -5.49 11.50
CA VAL A 672 -16.78 -6.29 12.31
C VAL A 672 -16.78 -5.85 13.78
N LEU A 673 -16.85 -4.55 14.05
CA LEU A 673 -16.86 -4.02 15.41
C LEU A 673 -18.22 -4.24 16.11
N GLU A 674 -19.33 -4.20 15.38
CA GLU A 674 -20.65 -4.58 15.90
C GLU A 674 -20.71 -6.07 16.27
N GLU A 675 -20.09 -6.95 15.47
CA GLU A 675 -19.90 -8.36 15.82
C GLU A 675 -19.00 -8.52 17.07
N VAL A 676 -17.86 -7.83 17.13
CA VAL A 676 -16.95 -7.86 18.30
C VAL A 676 -17.61 -7.35 19.57
N ILE A 677 -18.41 -6.28 19.51
CA ILE A 677 -19.12 -5.72 20.67
C ILE A 677 -20.27 -6.64 21.11
N SER A 678 -21.03 -7.21 20.16
CA SER A 678 -22.13 -8.13 20.49
C SER A 678 -21.65 -9.48 21.01
N ALA A 679 -20.59 -10.05 20.44
CA ALA A 679 -19.90 -11.23 20.98
C ALA A 679 -19.13 -10.93 22.29
N GLY A 680 -18.77 -9.66 22.51
CA GLY A 680 -18.17 -9.17 23.76
C GLY A 680 -19.11 -9.25 24.97
N GLY A 681 -20.41 -9.46 24.75
CA GLY A 681 -21.31 -9.98 25.78
C GLY A 681 -21.23 -11.50 25.85
N MET A 682 -20.50 -12.03 26.85
CA MET A 682 -20.39 -13.46 27.23
C MET A 682 -19.34 -14.32 26.47
N ALA A 683 -18.04 -14.05 26.64
CA ALA A 683 -16.98 -15.02 26.36
C ALA A 683 -15.66 -14.76 27.14
N TYR A 684 -15.62 -15.15 28.42
CA TYR A 684 -14.38 -15.23 29.24
C TYR A 684 -14.29 -16.54 30.05
N GLU A 685 -14.97 -17.60 29.59
CA GLU A 685 -14.81 -18.99 30.07
C GLU A 685 -14.13 -19.85 28.99
#